data_AF-A0A5B8XMS5-F1
#
_entry.id   AF-A0A5B8XMS5-F1
#
_cell.length_a   1.000
_cell.length_b   1.000
_cell.length_c   1.000
_cell.angle_alpha   90.00
_cell.angle_beta   90.00
_cell.angle_gamma   90.00
#
_symmetry.space_group_name_H-M   'P 1'
#
loop_
_entity.id
_entity.type
_entity.pdbx_description
1 polymer ?
#
loop_
_entity_poly.entity_id
_entity_poly.type
_entity_poly.pdbx_seq_one_letter_code
_entity_poly.pdbx_strand_id
1 'polypeptide(L)'
;MLDRSMQENQSRFRSWWTQLARYEADATPWWRDRAMVFLAVAALYLPFLGSFGLWDPWETHYGEVGRQILERNDWISIWWGSHWQDAGGSQEGAYFFSKPILLKWMMAMGMTVFGFSELGIRIGTTLVAMLGVLLAYSFGASVYNRRTGLVIAGVLATSPFWYFLGRQAQTDMPYVGTMTVGMMFFMMGMFGKDRDKPADKFSYILTFAWMAIVCVPQISLIVMGLSRWRGSTNAVMQVLTTPPQLGAGIAGGLLAVGLILLLASLRAAYKGREALQKKLAYGSLAAVWIPLVILLGAVMAVSSNHVRDLNGWFSHSLVQASIYSTLLGFAIYQTCTRPIVERRRIYLLNFYIFIGLASLAKGLLGFMLPGAIIFFYLVLTREWRLLSRMELLRGIPVFIAVTFPWYAAMLIRHGNGFWNRFFVHDHFKRLAAGVHQIDTGSFEHFMKWLGYGLFPWTAFVPAALVRLVSTPALEKEDESRANLMLFLWVMIAFTLFTLSSTKFHHYIFPVVPALAILCAVGLARCLDDEALPNPWPLFVLAIPIMLVLSWDLVMEPQSLKNLFTYKYDRDWHNALWDKEFRITISLLTLPAVLGALALLVKNRRAKVIGLIAIVLASAGLAVFSLNVYMPRISSIWSQKGLWDYYYEVCTRTDGPPGTHKFKRICEEPIVAFKLNWRGETFYSQNEVIPIRDDDDFTHFLSQIEDREFFGIMEYARYRGEFQRKLPQSLKGKACIAWDGNQKFVLAKVPCAPDDPLRKPEVNNSRKR
;
A
#
# COMPACT_ATOMS: atom_id res chain seq x y z
N MET A 1 -29.00 -46.05 31.08
CA MET A 1 -28.38 -45.73 29.76
C MET A 1 -28.12 -44.23 29.57
N LEU A 2 -29.04 -43.34 29.98
CA LEU A 2 -28.83 -41.87 29.91
C LEU A 2 -27.61 -41.38 30.72
N ASP A 3 -27.35 -41.97 31.88
CA ASP A 3 -26.26 -41.56 32.79
C ASP A 3 -24.85 -41.88 32.25
N ARG A 4 -24.68 -43.04 31.59
CA ARG A 4 -23.42 -43.39 30.90
C ARG A 4 -23.11 -42.45 29.74
N SER A 5 -24.13 -41.97 29.02
CA SER A 5 -23.95 -41.02 27.91
C SER A 5 -23.53 -39.62 28.38
N MET A 6 -24.02 -39.19 29.56
CA MET A 6 -23.62 -37.93 30.17
C MET A 6 -22.21 -38.00 30.76
N GLN A 7 -21.83 -39.11 31.38
CA GLN A 7 -20.47 -39.33 31.86
C GLN A 7 -19.45 -39.45 30.72
N GLU A 8 -19.79 -40.09 29.60
CA GLU A 8 -18.95 -40.10 28.39
C GLU A 8 -18.82 -38.71 27.73
N ASN A 9 -19.88 -37.91 27.73
CA ASN A 9 -19.82 -36.55 27.22
C ASN A 9 -19.01 -35.63 28.15
N GLN A 10 -19.13 -35.75 29.47
CA GLN A 10 -18.32 -34.99 30.41
C GLN A 10 -16.85 -35.42 30.40
N SER A 11 -16.54 -36.71 30.25
CA SER A 11 -15.16 -37.20 30.14
C SER A 11 -14.52 -36.75 28.82
N ARG A 12 -15.27 -36.77 27.70
CA ARG A 12 -14.84 -36.17 26.43
C ARG A 12 -14.65 -34.66 26.53
N PHE A 13 -15.52 -33.94 27.21
CA PHE A 13 -15.42 -32.49 27.39
C PHE A 13 -14.22 -32.10 28.28
N ARG A 14 -13.97 -32.85 29.36
CA ARG A 14 -12.76 -32.70 30.19
C ARG A 14 -11.48 -33.08 29.43
N SER A 15 -11.51 -34.12 28.59
CA SER A 15 -10.39 -34.48 27.70
C SER A 15 -10.12 -33.39 26.64
N TRP A 16 -11.18 -32.70 26.18
CA TRP A 16 -11.09 -31.62 25.19
C TRP A 16 -10.44 -30.37 25.79
N TRP A 17 -10.81 -29.98 27.02
CA TRP A 17 -10.18 -28.89 27.76
C TRP A 17 -8.74 -29.23 28.17
N THR A 18 -8.46 -30.47 28.59
CA THR A 18 -7.09 -30.88 28.94
C THR A 18 -6.18 -31.05 27.72
N GLN A 19 -6.70 -31.38 26.53
CA GLN A 19 -5.92 -31.36 25.28
C GLN A 19 -5.70 -29.93 24.76
N LEU A 20 -6.67 -29.02 24.88
CA LEU A 20 -6.48 -27.59 24.59
C LEU A 20 -5.47 -26.96 25.57
N ALA A 21 -5.59 -27.25 26.85
CA ALA A 21 -4.67 -26.76 27.88
C ALA A 21 -3.26 -27.35 27.75
N ARG A 22 -3.10 -28.62 27.31
CA ARG A 22 -1.77 -29.20 27.00
C ARG A 22 -1.16 -28.61 25.73
N TYR A 23 -1.98 -28.27 24.72
CA TYR A 23 -1.51 -27.56 23.52
C TYR A 23 -1.13 -26.11 23.81
N GLU A 24 -1.78 -25.47 24.78
CA GLU A 24 -1.42 -24.14 25.30
C GLU A 24 -0.23 -24.17 26.28
N ALA A 25 -0.01 -25.27 26.99
CA ALA A 25 1.08 -25.41 27.97
C ALA A 25 2.45 -25.66 27.33
N ASP A 26 2.50 -26.37 26.19
CA ASP A 26 3.76 -26.65 25.46
C ASP A 26 4.09 -25.58 24.39
N ALA A 27 3.15 -24.70 24.06
CA ALA A 27 3.36 -23.59 23.14
C ALA A 27 3.64 -22.31 23.93
N THR A 28 4.87 -21.79 23.85
CA THR A 28 5.06 -20.35 24.05
C THR A 28 4.00 -19.64 23.20
N PRO A 29 3.16 -18.73 23.75
CA PRO A 29 1.99 -18.27 23.02
C PRO A 29 2.42 -17.46 21.79
N TRP A 30 2.50 -18.11 20.64
CA TRP A 30 2.96 -17.56 19.36
C TRP A 30 2.16 -16.31 18.93
N TRP A 31 0.93 -16.17 19.43
CA TRP A 31 0.11 -14.98 19.23
C TRP A 31 0.57 -13.78 20.07
N ARG A 32 1.18 -13.99 21.25
CA ARG A 32 1.67 -12.91 22.12
C ARG A 32 2.77 -12.11 21.43
N ASP A 33 3.75 -12.80 20.85
CA ASP A 33 4.83 -12.11 20.15
C ASP A 33 4.34 -11.35 18.93
N ARG A 34 3.46 -11.97 18.13
CA ARG A 34 2.82 -11.32 16.99
C ARG A 34 2.03 -10.09 17.40
N ALA A 35 1.28 -10.17 18.51
CA ALA A 35 0.56 -9.04 19.09
C ALA A 35 1.52 -7.94 19.57
N MET A 36 2.60 -8.28 20.27
CA MET A 36 3.61 -7.32 20.71
C MET A 36 4.28 -6.61 19.52
N VAL A 37 4.68 -7.35 18.49
CA VAL A 37 5.23 -6.78 17.25
C VAL A 37 4.21 -5.87 16.59
N PHE A 38 2.96 -6.31 16.44
CA PHE A 38 1.90 -5.49 15.86
C PHE A 38 1.68 -4.19 16.64
N LEU A 39 1.59 -4.26 17.97
CA LEU A 39 1.40 -3.09 18.83
C LEU A 39 2.60 -2.14 18.79
N ALA A 40 3.83 -2.66 18.79
CA ALA A 40 5.04 -1.84 18.69
C ALA A 40 5.12 -1.10 17.34
N VAL A 41 4.79 -1.78 16.23
CA VAL A 41 4.77 -1.14 14.90
C VAL A 41 3.60 -0.16 14.79
N ALA A 42 2.42 -0.50 15.34
CA ALA A 42 1.28 0.39 15.39
C ALA A 42 1.61 1.69 16.14
N ALA A 43 2.28 1.59 17.30
CA ALA A 43 2.74 2.72 18.08
C ALA A 43 3.76 3.60 17.33
N LEU A 44 4.51 3.02 16.38
CA LEU A 44 5.46 3.76 15.56
C LEU A 44 4.80 4.42 14.32
N TYR A 45 3.78 3.79 13.72
CA TYR A 45 3.27 4.17 12.39
C TYR A 45 1.97 4.97 12.44
N LEU A 46 1.08 4.70 13.41
CA LEU A 46 -0.26 5.29 13.47
C LEU A 46 -0.32 6.70 14.09
N PRO A 47 0.44 7.05 15.16
CA PRO A 47 0.30 8.35 15.79
C PRO A 47 0.54 9.49 14.80
N PHE A 48 -0.40 10.41 14.67
CA PHE A 48 -0.29 11.57 13.77
C PHE A 48 -0.25 11.24 12.26
N LEU A 49 -0.86 10.14 11.80
CA LEU A 49 -0.81 9.73 10.37
C LEU A 49 -1.36 10.78 9.39
N GLY A 50 -2.31 11.60 9.84
CA GLY A 50 -2.86 12.72 9.07
C GLY A 50 -2.31 14.09 9.45
N SER A 51 -1.24 14.20 10.24
CA SER A 51 -0.80 15.50 10.78
C SER A 51 -0.11 16.42 9.77
N PHE A 52 0.34 15.88 8.64
CA PHE A 52 1.01 16.63 7.60
C PHE A 52 0.29 16.46 6.27
N GLY A 53 0.17 17.56 5.52
CA GLY A 53 -0.50 17.62 4.24
C GLY A 53 0.18 16.81 3.14
N LEU A 54 -0.52 16.68 2.03
CA LEU A 54 -0.04 16.05 0.82
C LEU A 54 0.81 17.05 0.05
N TRP A 55 2.06 16.69 -0.17
CA TRP A 55 2.99 17.51 -0.96
C TRP A 55 3.62 16.71 -2.10
N ASP A 56 3.64 15.38 -2.02
CA ASP A 56 4.00 14.57 -3.18
C ASP A 56 2.85 14.63 -4.18
N PRO A 57 3.11 15.01 -5.44
CA PRO A 57 2.05 15.24 -6.42
C PRO A 57 1.35 13.95 -6.84
N TRP A 58 1.89 12.76 -6.53
CA TRP A 58 1.18 11.51 -6.73
C TRP A 58 0.21 11.22 -5.58
N GLU A 59 0.51 11.61 -4.34
CA GLU A 59 -0.46 11.47 -3.24
C GLU A 59 -1.74 12.27 -3.52
N THR A 60 -1.60 13.52 -3.98
CA THR A 60 -2.75 14.36 -4.33
C THR A 60 -3.51 13.80 -5.54
N HIS A 61 -2.80 13.39 -6.58
CA HIS A 61 -3.42 12.86 -7.79
C HIS A 61 -4.12 11.51 -7.55
N TYR A 62 -3.47 10.57 -6.88
CA TYR A 62 -4.09 9.29 -6.53
C TYR A 62 -5.21 9.46 -5.52
N GLY A 63 -5.05 10.35 -4.55
CA GLY A 63 -6.09 10.72 -3.58
C GLY A 63 -7.33 11.24 -4.29
N GLU A 64 -7.18 12.12 -5.28
CA GLU A 64 -8.30 12.65 -6.06
C GLU A 64 -8.97 11.56 -6.89
N VAL A 65 -8.22 10.70 -7.58
CA VAL A 65 -8.81 9.54 -8.27
C VAL A 65 -9.58 8.64 -7.29
N GLY A 66 -9.05 8.42 -6.09
CA GLY A 66 -9.73 7.67 -5.04
C GLY A 66 -11.01 8.35 -4.54
N ARG A 67 -11.03 9.69 -4.45
CA ARG A 67 -12.19 10.48 -4.04
C ARG A 67 -13.28 10.45 -5.11
N GLN A 68 -12.89 10.52 -6.38
CA GLN A 68 -13.77 10.42 -7.54
C GLN A 68 -14.48 9.06 -7.63
N ILE A 69 -13.88 7.97 -7.14
CA ILE A 69 -14.58 6.67 -7.01
C ILE A 69 -15.82 6.82 -6.12
N LEU A 70 -15.72 7.58 -5.02
CA LEU A 70 -16.81 7.79 -4.07
C LEU A 70 -17.86 8.75 -4.61
N GLU A 71 -17.42 9.87 -5.20
CA GLU A 71 -18.32 10.88 -5.76
C GLU A 71 -19.11 10.36 -6.97
N ARG A 72 -18.45 9.63 -7.88
CA ARG A 72 -19.08 9.05 -9.08
C ARG A 72 -19.73 7.70 -8.83
N ASN A 73 -19.48 7.09 -7.67
CA ASN A 73 -19.85 5.71 -7.34
C ASN A 73 -19.40 4.71 -8.42
N ASP A 74 -18.18 4.88 -8.93
CA ASP A 74 -17.59 4.08 -10.01
C ASP A 74 -16.34 3.35 -9.53
N TRP A 75 -16.53 2.10 -9.08
CA TRP A 75 -15.45 1.27 -8.51
C TRP A 75 -14.62 0.53 -9.57
N ILE A 76 -14.90 0.75 -10.86
CA ILE A 76 -14.18 0.13 -11.98
C ILE A 76 -13.27 1.15 -12.62
N SER A 77 -13.83 2.27 -13.09
CA SER A 77 -13.10 3.24 -13.90
C SER A 77 -12.33 4.21 -13.03
N ILE A 78 -11.03 4.25 -13.24
CA ILE A 78 -10.15 5.28 -12.68
C ILE A 78 -10.25 6.54 -13.54
N TRP A 79 -10.81 7.59 -12.96
CA TRP A 79 -11.03 8.87 -13.61
C TRP A 79 -10.49 10.00 -12.75
N TRP A 80 -10.04 11.05 -13.42
CA TRP A 80 -9.66 12.31 -12.82
C TRP A 80 -10.17 13.44 -13.71
N GLY A 81 -10.63 14.54 -13.12
CA GLY A 81 -11.12 15.70 -13.83
C GLY A 81 -11.99 16.58 -12.95
N SER A 82 -12.51 17.65 -13.53
CA SER A 82 -13.41 18.58 -12.85
C SER A 82 -14.80 18.64 -13.47
N HIS A 83 -15.73 19.25 -12.75
CA HIS A 83 -17.07 19.51 -13.29
C HIS A 83 -17.09 20.75 -14.20
N TRP A 84 -15.96 21.45 -14.32
CA TRP A 84 -15.83 22.68 -15.08
C TRP A 84 -15.67 22.42 -16.58
N GLN A 85 -16.18 23.37 -17.36
CA GLN A 85 -15.97 23.47 -18.79
C GLN A 85 -14.97 24.59 -19.06
N ASP A 86 -14.04 24.37 -19.99
CA ASP A 86 -13.15 25.44 -20.47
C ASP A 86 -13.92 26.47 -21.32
N ALA A 87 -13.26 27.57 -21.71
CA ALA A 87 -13.87 28.59 -22.56
C ALA A 87 -14.42 28.05 -23.89
N GLY A 88 -13.92 26.89 -24.35
CA GLY A 88 -14.39 26.17 -25.53
C GLY A 88 -15.56 25.21 -25.28
N GLY A 89 -16.08 25.14 -24.04
CA GLY A 89 -17.19 24.26 -23.65
C GLY A 89 -16.79 22.80 -23.41
N SER A 90 -15.50 22.46 -23.46
CA SER A 90 -15.02 21.10 -23.23
C SER A 90 -14.92 20.81 -21.74
N GLN A 91 -15.49 19.68 -21.29
CA GLN A 91 -15.35 19.25 -19.90
C GLN A 91 -13.91 18.84 -19.58
N GLU A 92 -13.43 19.26 -18.42
CA GLU A 92 -12.14 18.80 -17.93
C GLU A 92 -12.24 17.37 -17.37
N GLY A 93 -11.41 16.48 -17.90
CA GLY A 93 -11.14 15.20 -17.27
C GLY A 93 -10.74 14.12 -18.23
N ALA A 94 -10.05 13.12 -17.71
CA ALA A 94 -9.62 11.97 -18.48
C ALA A 94 -9.57 10.72 -17.62
N TYR A 95 -9.73 9.58 -18.27
CA TYR A 95 -9.45 8.31 -17.64
C TYR A 95 -7.96 8.14 -17.33
N PHE A 96 -7.66 7.71 -16.11
CA PHE A 96 -6.30 7.58 -15.61
C PHE A 96 -5.79 6.13 -15.72
N PHE A 97 -5.58 5.62 -16.93
CA PHE A 97 -5.25 4.20 -17.15
C PHE A 97 -3.82 3.75 -16.78
N SER A 98 -3.01 4.56 -16.09
CA SER A 98 -1.57 4.23 -15.92
C SER A 98 -1.24 3.32 -14.74
N LYS A 99 -2.16 3.16 -13.78
CA LYS A 99 -1.96 2.36 -12.57
C LYS A 99 -3.19 1.52 -12.26
N PRO A 100 -3.03 0.32 -11.69
CA PRO A 100 -4.18 -0.49 -11.29
C PRO A 100 -4.83 0.00 -9.98
N ILE A 101 -5.93 -0.65 -9.62
CA ILE A 101 -6.95 -0.11 -8.72
C ILE A 101 -6.64 -0.19 -7.23
N LEU A 102 -5.73 -1.07 -6.77
CA LEU A 102 -5.65 -1.44 -5.35
C LEU A 102 -5.46 -0.23 -4.42
N LEU A 103 -4.50 0.64 -4.73
CA LEU A 103 -4.26 1.85 -3.94
C LEU A 103 -5.51 2.75 -3.89
N LYS A 104 -6.25 2.85 -4.99
CA LYS A 104 -7.41 3.75 -5.10
C LYS A 104 -8.58 3.21 -4.30
N TRP A 105 -8.79 1.89 -4.30
CA TRP A 105 -9.74 1.25 -3.39
C TRP A 105 -9.35 1.43 -1.93
N MET A 106 -8.07 1.27 -1.58
CA MET A 106 -7.59 1.51 -0.21
C MET A 106 -7.88 2.95 0.24
N MET A 107 -7.61 3.95 -0.62
CA MET A 107 -7.92 5.36 -0.37
C MET A 107 -9.41 5.62 -0.25
N ALA A 108 -10.22 5.13 -1.21
CA ALA A 108 -11.66 5.29 -1.20
C ALA A 108 -12.27 4.71 0.09
N MET A 109 -11.91 3.46 0.44
CA MET A 109 -12.37 2.84 1.68
C MET A 109 -11.94 3.61 2.93
N GLY A 110 -10.67 4.05 3.01
CA GLY A 110 -10.22 4.85 4.14
C GLY A 110 -10.95 6.20 4.25
N MET A 111 -11.24 6.85 3.11
CA MET A 111 -12.03 8.09 3.07
C MET A 111 -13.51 7.91 3.43
N THR A 112 -14.10 6.72 3.21
CA THR A 112 -15.46 6.45 3.69
C THR A 112 -15.58 6.46 5.22
N VAL A 113 -14.50 6.08 5.91
CA VAL A 113 -14.45 5.95 7.38
C VAL A 113 -13.93 7.24 8.02
N PHE A 114 -12.84 7.82 7.50
CA PHE A 114 -12.11 8.93 8.12
C PHE A 114 -12.29 10.27 7.40
N GLY A 115 -13.21 10.35 6.44
CA GLY A 115 -13.45 11.56 5.65
C GLY A 115 -12.41 11.81 4.56
N PHE A 116 -12.62 12.87 3.78
CA PHE A 116 -11.68 13.34 2.75
C PHE A 116 -10.48 14.02 3.41
N SER A 117 -9.60 13.21 4.01
CA SER A 117 -8.47 13.63 4.84
C SER A 117 -7.19 12.86 4.50
N GLU A 118 -6.05 13.39 4.94
CA GLU A 118 -4.74 12.73 4.81
C GLU A 118 -4.71 11.37 5.50
N LEU A 119 -5.39 11.25 6.64
CA LEU A 119 -5.57 9.98 7.34
C LEU A 119 -6.33 8.97 6.46
N GLY A 120 -7.44 9.40 5.86
CA GLY A 120 -8.28 8.55 5.02
C GLY A 120 -7.54 7.94 3.83
N ILE A 121 -6.63 8.69 3.21
CA ILE A 121 -5.86 8.19 2.05
C ILE A 121 -4.61 7.38 2.44
N ARG A 122 -4.02 7.59 3.63
CA ARG A 122 -2.79 6.91 4.08
C ARG A 122 -3.01 5.69 4.96
N ILE A 123 -4.21 5.49 5.53
CA ILE A 123 -4.46 4.39 6.47
C ILE A 123 -4.23 3.03 5.83
N GLY A 124 -4.68 2.83 4.59
CA GLY A 124 -4.50 1.56 3.88
C GLY A 124 -3.03 1.23 3.65
N THR A 125 -2.23 2.19 3.16
CA THR A 125 -0.80 1.97 2.90
C THR A 125 -0.04 1.66 4.18
N THR A 126 -0.41 2.35 5.27
CA THR A 126 0.16 2.13 6.61
C THR A 126 -0.13 0.72 7.11
N LEU A 127 -1.36 0.23 6.96
CA LEU A 127 -1.74 -1.14 7.36
C LEU A 127 -0.98 -2.21 6.57
N VAL A 128 -0.72 -1.99 5.28
CA VAL A 128 0.11 -2.90 4.47
C VAL A 128 1.55 -2.93 4.98
N ALA A 129 2.14 -1.78 5.33
CA ALA A 129 3.48 -1.71 5.90
C ALA A 129 3.57 -2.45 7.24
N MET A 130 2.58 -2.26 8.12
CA MET A 130 2.49 -2.97 9.41
C MET A 130 2.39 -4.48 9.22
N LEU A 131 1.56 -4.93 8.27
CA LEU A 131 1.41 -6.34 7.93
C LEU A 131 2.73 -6.93 7.40
N GLY A 132 3.46 -6.20 6.57
CA GLY A 132 4.76 -6.64 6.07
C GLY A 132 5.79 -6.86 7.19
N VAL A 133 5.85 -5.98 8.20
CA VAL A 133 6.72 -6.20 9.38
C VAL A 133 6.29 -7.42 10.18
N LEU A 134 4.98 -7.57 10.44
CA LEU A 134 4.44 -8.70 11.19
C LEU A 134 4.75 -10.04 10.51
N LEU A 135 4.67 -10.10 9.18
CA LEU A 135 5.00 -11.30 8.43
C LEU A 135 6.50 -11.52 8.30
N ALA A 136 7.32 -10.47 8.25
CA ALA A 136 8.77 -10.59 8.34
C ALA A 136 9.21 -11.19 9.69
N TYR A 137 8.59 -10.75 10.81
CA TYR A 137 8.74 -11.39 12.12
C TYR A 137 8.38 -12.88 12.06
N SER A 138 7.19 -13.18 11.50
CA SER A 138 6.66 -14.55 11.46
C SER A 138 7.54 -15.49 10.63
N PHE A 139 8.03 -15.00 9.49
CA PHE A 139 9.05 -15.68 8.68
C PHE A 139 10.31 -15.93 9.49
N GLY A 140 10.85 -14.90 10.16
CA GLY A 140 12.05 -15.01 10.97
C GLY A 140 11.93 -16.05 12.09
N ALA A 141 10.77 -16.08 12.75
CA ALA A 141 10.46 -17.03 13.81
C ALA A 141 10.24 -18.47 13.31
N SER A 142 9.63 -18.65 12.13
CA SER A 142 9.33 -19.95 11.53
C SER A 142 10.56 -20.61 10.89
N VAL A 143 11.39 -19.84 10.19
CA VAL A 143 12.56 -20.36 9.46
C VAL A 143 13.79 -20.44 10.36
N TYR A 144 14.07 -19.40 11.15
CA TYR A 144 15.22 -19.36 12.04
C TYR A 144 14.79 -19.62 13.47
N ASN A 145 14.51 -18.57 14.24
CA ASN A 145 14.10 -18.63 15.63
C ASN A 145 13.43 -17.32 16.06
N ARG A 146 12.73 -17.36 17.21
CA ARG A 146 12.00 -16.22 17.79
C ARG A 146 12.83 -14.95 17.88
N ARG A 147 14.08 -15.04 18.33
CA ARG A 147 14.98 -13.89 18.49
C ARG A 147 15.28 -13.25 17.13
N THR A 148 15.62 -14.04 16.12
CA THR A 148 15.89 -13.57 14.76
C THR A 148 14.67 -12.88 14.17
N GLY A 149 13.47 -13.41 14.41
CA GLY A 149 12.21 -12.75 14.05
C GLY A 149 12.07 -11.35 14.66
N LEU A 150 12.39 -11.18 15.95
CA LEU A 150 12.33 -9.86 16.60
C LEU A 150 13.34 -8.87 16.03
N VAL A 151 14.56 -9.33 15.70
CA VAL A 151 15.58 -8.49 15.06
C VAL A 151 15.12 -8.09 13.65
N ILE A 152 14.57 -9.01 12.86
CA ILE A 152 14.00 -8.72 11.54
C ILE A 152 12.90 -7.65 11.64
N ALA A 153 11.99 -7.78 12.62
CA ALA A 153 10.93 -6.81 12.83
C ALA A 153 11.48 -5.41 13.16
N GLY A 154 12.45 -5.33 14.08
CA GLY A 154 13.08 -4.08 14.49
C GLY A 154 13.80 -3.39 13.33
N VAL A 155 14.61 -4.13 12.57
CA VAL A 155 15.36 -3.60 11.42
C VAL A 155 14.41 -3.10 10.33
N LEU A 156 13.45 -3.92 9.90
CA LEU A 156 12.53 -3.54 8.83
C LEU A 156 11.61 -2.39 9.24
N ALA A 157 11.03 -2.42 10.45
CA ALA A 157 10.10 -1.39 10.92
C ALA A 157 10.74 -0.01 11.04
N THR A 158 12.05 0.05 11.29
CA THR A 158 12.79 1.29 11.54
C THR A 158 13.65 1.72 10.35
N SER A 159 13.59 1.00 9.23
CA SER A 159 14.26 1.37 7.98
C SER A 159 13.57 2.57 7.31
N PRO A 160 14.27 3.68 7.00
CA PRO A 160 13.67 4.89 6.45
C PRO A 160 12.78 4.71 5.23
N PHE A 161 13.19 3.93 4.24
CA PHE A 161 12.33 3.66 3.09
C PHE A 161 11.03 2.97 3.46
N TRP A 162 11.07 2.04 4.43
CA TRP A 162 9.90 1.28 4.83
C TRP A 162 8.90 2.15 5.60
N TYR A 163 9.34 2.96 6.57
CA TYR A 163 8.42 3.80 7.33
C TYR A 163 7.94 5.04 6.55
N PHE A 164 8.77 5.62 5.68
CA PHE A 164 8.36 6.76 4.84
C PHE A 164 7.31 6.33 3.83
N LEU A 165 7.61 5.33 3.00
CA LEU A 165 6.64 4.83 2.02
C LEU A 165 5.43 4.18 2.71
N GLY A 166 5.58 3.69 3.96
CA GLY A 166 4.48 3.23 4.79
C GLY A 166 3.44 4.30 5.08
N ARG A 167 3.87 5.54 5.31
CA ARG A 167 2.99 6.68 5.56
C ARG A 167 2.73 7.55 4.33
N GLN A 168 3.15 7.08 3.15
CA GLN A 168 2.93 7.78 1.90
C GLN A 168 1.88 7.05 1.07
N ALA A 169 0.88 7.79 0.59
CA ALA A 169 -0.23 7.26 -0.19
C ALA A 169 0.16 7.03 -1.67
N GLN A 170 1.22 6.25 -1.91
CA GLN A 170 1.75 5.91 -3.24
C GLN A 170 1.60 4.42 -3.56
N THR A 171 1.76 4.05 -4.83
CA THR A 171 1.60 2.65 -5.30
C THR A 171 2.69 1.70 -4.79
N ASP A 172 3.77 2.26 -4.27
CA ASP A 172 5.01 1.56 -3.98
C ASP A 172 4.88 0.69 -2.74
N MET A 173 4.28 1.20 -1.67
CA MET A 173 4.02 0.40 -0.46
C MET A 173 2.96 -0.70 -0.68
N PRO A 174 1.79 -0.46 -1.31
CA PRO A 174 0.88 -1.54 -1.67
C PRO A 174 1.54 -2.63 -2.51
N TYR A 175 2.44 -2.28 -3.43
CA TYR A 175 3.18 -3.25 -4.23
C TYR A 175 4.21 -4.01 -3.40
N VAL A 176 5.22 -3.32 -2.86
CA VAL A 176 6.35 -3.95 -2.18
C VAL A 176 5.90 -4.59 -0.87
N GLY A 177 4.98 -3.99 -0.14
CA GLY A 177 4.44 -4.54 1.09
C GLY A 177 3.67 -5.83 0.87
N THR A 178 2.74 -5.89 -0.09
CA THR A 178 2.02 -7.14 -0.40
C THR A 178 2.95 -8.18 -1.05
N MET A 179 3.87 -7.76 -1.92
CA MET A 179 4.92 -8.65 -2.44
C MET A 179 5.74 -9.26 -1.30
N THR A 180 6.16 -8.44 -0.32
CA THR A 180 6.92 -8.89 0.84
C THR A 180 6.13 -9.90 1.65
N VAL A 181 4.88 -9.60 1.98
CA VAL A 181 3.99 -10.52 2.67
C VAL A 181 3.86 -11.84 1.90
N GLY A 182 3.66 -11.78 0.58
CA GLY A 182 3.60 -12.96 -0.27
C GLY A 182 4.89 -13.78 -0.22
N MET A 183 6.05 -13.14 -0.39
CA MET A 183 7.35 -13.80 -0.32
C MET A 183 7.62 -14.40 1.07
N MET A 184 7.22 -13.75 2.16
CA MET A 184 7.34 -14.31 3.51
C MET A 184 6.50 -15.58 3.66
N PHE A 185 5.27 -15.57 3.15
CA PHE A 185 4.44 -16.78 3.10
C PHE A 185 5.09 -17.88 2.26
N PHE A 186 5.55 -17.57 1.05
CA PHE A 186 6.24 -18.53 0.20
C PHE A 186 7.43 -19.18 0.93
N MET A 187 8.27 -18.36 1.54
CA MET A 187 9.46 -18.81 2.25
C MET A 187 9.13 -19.62 3.51
N MET A 188 8.08 -19.28 4.26
CA MET A 188 7.59 -20.12 5.37
C MET A 188 7.07 -21.48 4.85
N GLY A 189 6.38 -21.50 3.69
CA GLY A 189 5.91 -22.73 3.06
C GLY A 189 7.03 -23.66 2.57
N MET A 190 8.14 -23.07 2.11
CA MET A 190 9.28 -23.83 1.56
C MET A 190 10.31 -24.19 2.62
N PHE A 191 10.64 -23.28 3.53
CA PHE A 191 11.78 -23.37 4.45
C PHE A 191 11.40 -23.33 5.94
N GLY A 192 10.13 -23.07 6.28
CA GLY A 192 9.68 -23.01 7.67
C GLY A 192 9.81 -24.34 8.41
N LYS A 193 10.25 -24.33 9.66
CA LYS A 193 10.40 -25.53 10.52
C LYS A 193 9.05 -26.17 10.87
N ASP A 194 7.95 -25.43 10.69
CA ASP A 194 6.58 -25.85 10.96
C ASP A 194 5.74 -26.15 9.70
N ARG A 195 6.32 -26.05 8.50
CA ARG A 195 5.60 -26.16 7.21
C ARG A 195 4.82 -27.46 7.03
N ASP A 196 5.34 -28.58 7.53
CA ASP A 196 4.72 -29.91 7.39
C ASP A 196 3.79 -30.24 8.58
N LYS A 197 3.65 -29.33 9.56
CA LYS A 197 2.71 -29.51 10.68
C LYS A 197 1.27 -29.27 10.23
N PRO A 198 0.27 -29.87 10.90
CA PRO A 198 -1.12 -29.52 10.69
C PRO A 198 -1.37 -28.02 10.90
N ALA A 199 -2.13 -27.41 9.99
CA ALA A 199 -2.60 -26.05 10.14
C ALA A 199 -3.61 -25.97 11.29
N ASP A 200 -3.45 -24.94 12.13
CA ASP A 200 -4.46 -24.65 13.15
C ASP A 200 -5.71 -24.04 12.50
N LYS A 201 -6.86 -24.20 13.18
CA LYS A 201 -8.16 -23.74 12.67
C LYS A 201 -8.19 -22.23 12.40
N PHE A 202 -7.48 -21.45 13.22
CA PHE A 202 -7.47 -20.01 13.12
C PHE A 202 -6.75 -19.54 11.85
N SER A 203 -5.54 -20.05 11.58
CA SER A 203 -4.78 -19.74 10.36
C SER A 203 -5.55 -20.10 9.08
N TYR A 204 -6.28 -21.21 9.10
CA TYR A 204 -7.17 -21.59 8.01
C TYR A 204 -8.33 -20.60 7.87
N ILE A 205 -9.10 -20.36 8.93
CA ILE A 205 -10.25 -19.42 8.93
C ILE A 205 -9.81 -18.08 8.36
N LEU A 206 -8.68 -17.59 8.84
CA LEU A 206 -8.12 -16.31 8.45
C LEU A 206 -7.79 -16.27 6.95
N THR A 207 -7.22 -17.33 6.38
CA THR A 207 -6.88 -17.38 4.95
C THR A 207 -8.11 -17.34 4.05
N PHE A 208 -9.14 -18.10 4.38
CA PHE A 208 -10.38 -18.11 3.61
C PHE A 208 -11.20 -16.84 3.84
N ALA A 209 -11.19 -16.29 5.05
CA ALA A 209 -11.76 -14.98 5.35
C ALA A 209 -11.07 -13.89 4.52
N TRP A 210 -9.73 -13.87 4.45
CA TRP A 210 -8.99 -12.93 3.61
C TRP A 210 -9.33 -13.08 2.14
N MET A 211 -9.34 -14.32 1.63
CA MET A 211 -9.71 -14.58 0.24
C MET A 211 -11.12 -14.06 -0.07
N ALA A 212 -12.08 -14.29 0.84
CA ALA A 212 -13.44 -13.76 0.70
C ALA A 212 -13.46 -12.22 0.76
N ILE A 213 -12.77 -11.60 1.73
CA ILE A 213 -12.69 -10.14 1.88
C ILE A 213 -12.07 -9.46 0.65
N VAL A 214 -11.14 -10.13 -0.03
CA VAL A 214 -10.51 -9.60 -1.25
C VAL A 214 -11.41 -9.83 -2.46
N CYS A 215 -11.82 -11.08 -2.71
CA CYS A 215 -12.48 -11.45 -3.97
C CYS A 215 -13.95 -11.01 -4.02
N VAL A 216 -14.68 -11.10 -2.90
CA VAL A 216 -16.13 -10.88 -2.91
C VAL A 216 -16.48 -9.41 -3.15
N PRO A 217 -15.97 -8.44 -2.36
CA PRO A 217 -16.28 -7.04 -2.61
C PRO A 217 -15.84 -6.63 -4.02
N GLN A 218 -14.67 -7.09 -4.45
CA GLN A 218 -14.17 -6.86 -5.81
C GLN A 218 -15.15 -7.35 -6.89
N ILE A 219 -15.56 -8.62 -6.83
CA ILE A 219 -16.48 -9.20 -7.82
C ILE A 219 -17.84 -8.50 -7.75
N SER A 220 -18.39 -8.30 -6.55
CA SER A 220 -19.68 -7.62 -6.36
C SER A 220 -19.68 -6.21 -6.91
N LEU A 221 -18.67 -5.40 -6.58
CA LEU A 221 -18.53 -4.03 -7.06
C LEU A 221 -18.36 -3.98 -8.59
N ILE A 222 -17.62 -4.92 -9.16
CA ILE A 222 -17.44 -5.04 -10.61
C ILE A 222 -18.75 -5.43 -11.30
N VAL A 223 -19.47 -6.43 -10.78
CA VAL A 223 -20.75 -6.87 -11.36
C VAL A 223 -21.79 -5.75 -11.29
N MET A 224 -21.93 -5.11 -10.12
CA MET A 224 -22.82 -3.97 -9.94
C MET A 224 -22.44 -2.81 -10.87
N GLY A 225 -21.15 -2.48 -10.96
CA GLY A 225 -20.63 -1.40 -11.81
C GLY A 225 -20.87 -1.66 -13.31
N LEU A 226 -20.59 -2.88 -13.79
CA LEU A 226 -20.85 -3.27 -15.18
C LEU A 226 -22.34 -3.29 -15.50
N SER A 227 -23.18 -3.74 -14.57
CA SER A 227 -24.63 -3.75 -14.76
C SER A 227 -25.21 -2.34 -14.87
N ARG A 228 -24.78 -1.42 -13.99
CA ARG A 228 -25.16 -0.01 -14.05
C ARG A 228 -24.71 0.62 -15.36
N TRP A 229 -23.48 0.36 -15.78
CA TRP A 229 -22.93 0.87 -17.03
C TRP A 229 -23.71 0.39 -18.27
N ARG A 230 -24.21 -0.85 -18.27
CA ARG A 230 -25.05 -1.40 -19.36
C ARG A 230 -26.53 -0.99 -19.30
N GLY A 231 -26.95 -0.20 -18.31
CA GLY A 231 -28.34 0.26 -18.18
C GLY A 231 -29.35 -0.86 -17.86
N SER A 232 -28.93 -1.96 -17.23
CA SER A 232 -29.85 -3.08 -16.90
C SER A 232 -30.88 -2.67 -15.85
N THR A 233 -32.17 -2.71 -16.20
CA THR A 233 -33.32 -2.28 -15.37
C THR A 233 -34.20 -3.43 -14.86
N ASN A 234 -33.80 -4.68 -15.03
CA ASN A 234 -34.59 -5.85 -14.62
C ASN A 234 -34.70 -6.00 -13.09
N ALA A 235 -35.84 -6.53 -12.62
CA ALA A 235 -36.24 -6.57 -11.21
C ALA A 235 -35.19 -7.22 -10.27
N VAL A 236 -34.49 -8.25 -10.75
CA VAL A 236 -33.39 -8.90 -10.02
C VAL A 236 -32.23 -7.95 -9.78
N MET A 237 -31.85 -7.17 -10.80
CA MET A 237 -30.80 -6.17 -10.65
C MET A 237 -31.27 -5.00 -9.81
N GLN A 238 -32.52 -4.55 -9.92
CA GLN A 238 -33.05 -3.51 -9.02
C GLN A 238 -32.95 -3.92 -7.54
N VAL A 239 -33.26 -5.17 -7.18
CA VAL A 239 -33.10 -5.69 -5.81
C VAL A 239 -31.62 -5.75 -5.38
N LEU A 240 -30.71 -6.08 -6.29
CA LEU A 240 -29.26 -6.15 -6.00
C LEU A 240 -28.57 -4.78 -6.00
N THR A 241 -29.09 -3.80 -6.73
CA THR A 241 -28.45 -2.48 -6.91
C THR A 241 -29.11 -1.37 -6.11
N THR A 242 -30.28 -1.62 -5.51
CA THR A 242 -31.15 -0.59 -4.91
C THR A 242 -31.97 -1.18 -3.75
N PRO A 243 -31.64 -0.88 -2.48
CA PRO A 243 -30.47 -0.12 -2.03
C PRO A 243 -29.18 -0.94 -2.23
N PRO A 244 -28.03 -0.29 -2.55
CA PRO A 244 -26.72 -0.97 -2.71
C PRO A 244 -26.31 -1.83 -1.49
N GLN A 245 -26.82 -1.47 -0.33
CA GLN A 245 -26.60 -2.14 0.96
C GLN A 245 -27.28 -3.52 1.02
N LEU A 246 -28.40 -3.70 0.31
CA LEU A 246 -29.17 -4.95 0.31
C LEU A 246 -28.43 -6.04 -0.48
N GLY A 247 -27.90 -5.71 -1.67
CA GLY A 247 -27.08 -6.63 -2.47
C GLY A 247 -25.80 -7.04 -1.74
N ALA A 248 -25.11 -6.10 -1.10
CA ALA A 248 -23.96 -6.38 -0.24
C ALA A 248 -24.33 -7.26 0.97
N GLY A 249 -25.50 -7.02 1.59
CA GLY A 249 -26.02 -7.79 2.71
C GLY A 249 -26.38 -9.24 2.34
N ILE A 250 -27.04 -9.46 1.20
CA ILE A 250 -27.38 -10.79 0.69
C ILE A 250 -26.11 -11.57 0.34
N ALA A 251 -25.17 -10.95 -0.37
CA ALA A 251 -23.87 -11.55 -0.68
C ALA A 251 -23.11 -11.92 0.61
N GLY A 252 -23.05 -11.01 1.57
CA GLY A 252 -22.43 -11.23 2.87
C GLY A 252 -23.08 -12.37 3.66
N GLY A 253 -24.41 -12.46 3.66
CA GLY A 253 -25.16 -13.52 4.34
C GLY A 253 -24.93 -14.91 3.74
N LEU A 254 -24.99 -15.05 2.41
CA LEU A 254 -24.70 -16.32 1.72
C LEU A 254 -23.27 -16.79 1.98
N LEU A 255 -22.32 -15.86 2.06
CA LEU A 255 -20.93 -16.16 2.40
C LEU A 255 -20.72 -16.52 3.86
N ALA A 256 -21.43 -15.88 4.79
CA ALA A 256 -21.40 -16.26 6.19
C ALA A 256 -21.88 -17.72 6.35
N VAL A 257 -22.95 -18.09 5.65
CA VAL A 257 -23.44 -19.48 5.61
C VAL A 257 -22.42 -20.42 4.97
N GLY A 258 -21.85 -20.07 3.81
CA GLY A 258 -20.81 -20.86 3.14
C GLY A 258 -19.57 -21.06 4.00
N LEU A 259 -19.13 -20.02 4.72
CA LEU A 259 -18.03 -20.06 5.68
C LEU A 259 -18.38 -20.95 6.87
N ILE A 260 -19.57 -20.84 7.44
CA ILE A 260 -20.01 -21.71 8.54
C ILE A 260 -19.99 -23.18 8.12
N LEU A 261 -20.53 -23.50 6.93
CA LEU A 261 -20.53 -24.86 6.39
C LEU A 261 -19.12 -25.37 6.08
N LEU A 262 -18.25 -24.51 5.58
CA LEU A 262 -16.81 -24.77 5.39
C LEU A 262 -16.14 -25.16 6.72
N LEU A 263 -16.36 -24.37 7.76
CA LEU A 263 -15.79 -24.63 9.08
C LEU A 263 -16.35 -25.89 9.73
N ALA A 264 -17.63 -26.18 9.51
CA ALA A 264 -18.24 -27.43 9.94
C ALA A 264 -17.64 -28.64 9.20
N SER A 265 -17.44 -28.55 7.89
CA SER A 265 -16.83 -29.60 7.05
C SER A 265 -15.43 -29.98 7.55
N LEU A 266 -14.61 -28.98 7.82
CA LEU A 266 -13.24 -29.20 8.26
C LEU A 266 -13.17 -29.68 9.70
N ARG A 267 -14.11 -29.25 10.56
CA ARG A 267 -14.27 -29.81 11.91
C ARG A 267 -14.66 -31.29 11.85
N ALA A 268 -15.47 -31.69 10.87
CA ALA A 268 -15.81 -33.09 10.63
C ALA A 268 -14.60 -33.88 10.12
N ALA A 269 -13.79 -33.31 9.22
CA ALA A 269 -12.54 -33.89 8.73
C ALA A 269 -11.56 -34.18 9.89
N TYR A 270 -11.31 -33.18 10.74
CA TYR A 270 -10.45 -33.31 11.91
C TYR A 270 -10.93 -34.40 12.89
N LYS A 271 -12.24 -34.57 13.02
CA LYS A 271 -12.84 -35.60 13.88
C LYS A 271 -12.90 -36.99 13.21
N GLY A 272 -12.30 -37.17 12.03
CA GLY A 272 -12.35 -38.43 11.28
C GLY A 272 -13.75 -38.79 10.76
N ARG A 273 -14.66 -37.82 10.63
CA ARG A 273 -16.05 -38.05 10.19
C ARG A 273 -16.19 -37.80 8.68
N GLU A 274 -15.60 -38.65 7.87
CA GLU A 274 -15.51 -38.47 6.41
C GLU A 274 -16.87 -38.30 5.71
N ALA A 275 -17.89 -39.06 6.12
CA ALA A 275 -19.23 -38.96 5.52
C ALA A 275 -19.89 -37.59 5.79
N LEU A 276 -19.73 -37.07 7.01
CA LEU A 276 -20.24 -35.74 7.39
C LEU A 276 -19.42 -34.63 6.73
N GLN A 277 -18.10 -34.80 6.65
CA GLN A 277 -17.20 -33.90 5.93
C GLN A 277 -17.61 -33.77 4.47
N LYS A 278 -17.79 -34.87 3.74
CA LYS A 278 -18.21 -34.82 2.33
C LYS A 278 -19.56 -34.10 2.18
N LYS A 279 -20.56 -34.41 3.02
CA LYS A 279 -21.87 -33.72 2.99
C LYS A 279 -21.75 -32.21 3.23
N LEU A 280 -20.92 -31.79 4.18
CA LEU A 280 -20.71 -30.37 4.49
C LEU A 280 -19.86 -29.65 3.43
N ALA A 281 -18.92 -30.34 2.80
CA ALA A 281 -18.15 -29.85 1.66
C ALA A 281 -19.05 -29.61 0.44
N TYR A 282 -19.98 -30.52 0.16
CA TYR A 282 -21.00 -30.31 -0.88
C TYR A 282 -21.96 -29.18 -0.50
N GLY A 283 -22.32 -29.05 0.79
CA GLY A 283 -23.13 -27.95 1.29
C GLY A 283 -22.47 -26.58 1.15
N SER A 284 -21.17 -26.46 1.43
CA SER A 284 -20.43 -25.20 1.24
C SER A 284 -20.28 -24.86 -0.24
N LEU A 285 -20.12 -25.86 -1.11
CA LEU A 285 -20.19 -25.68 -2.55
C LEU A 285 -21.57 -25.17 -2.96
N ALA A 286 -22.64 -25.84 -2.53
CA ALA A 286 -24.02 -25.49 -2.87
C ALA A 286 -24.39 -24.08 -2.41
N ALA A 287 -23.96 -23.65 -1.22
CA ALA A 287 -24.21 -22.30 -0.69
C ALA A 287 -23.60 -21.18 -1.55
N VAL A 288 -22.51 -21.45 -2.27
CA VAL A 288 -21.89 -20.51 -3.21
C VAL A 288 -22.45 -20.66 -4.62
N TRP A 289 -22.69 -21.90 -5.06
CA TRP A 289 -23.04 -22.21 -6.44
C TRP A 289 -24.53 -22.09 -6.77
N ILE A 290 -25.43 -22.51 -5.89
CA ILE A 290 -26.88 -22.46 -6.16
C ILE A 290 -27.35 -21.01 -6.40
N PRO A 291 -26.98 -20.02 -5.55
CA PRO A 291 -27.34 -18.64 -5.79
C PRO A 291 -26.76 -18.09 -7.10
N LEU A 292 -25.53 -18.49 -7.45
CA LEU A 292 -24.88 -18.10 -8.69
C LEU A 292 -25.58 -18.68 -9.92
N VAL A 293 -25.94 -19.97 -9.90
CA VAL A 293 -26.65 -20.63 -11.00
C VAL A 293 -28.05 -20.04 -11.18
N ILE A 294 -28.75 -19.73 -10.09
CA ILE A 294 -30.04 -19.03 -10.12
C ILE A 294 -29.88 -17.63 -10.71
N LEU A 295 -28.84 -16.89 -10.30
CA LEU A 295 -28.53 -15.57 -10.84
C LEU A 295 -28.19 -15.63 -12.34
N LEU A 296 -27.36 -16.60 -12.75
CA LEU A 296 -26.99 -16.84 -14.15
C LEU A 296 -28.22 -17.21 -14.99
N GLY A 297 -29.07 -18.12 -14.50
CA GLY A 297 -30.31 -18.52 -15.16
C GLY A 297 -31.31 -17.37 -15.29
N ALA A 298 -31.47 -16.57 -14.24
CA ALA A 298 -32.33 -15.38 -14.26
C ALA A 298 -31.82 -14.31 -15.23
N VAL A 299 -30.50 -14.10 -15.33
CA VAL A 299 -29.91 -13.15 -16.28
C VAL A 299 -30.02 -13.66 -17.72
N MET A 300 -29.78 -14.96 -17.96
CA MET A 300 -29.94 -15.56 -19.29
C MET A 300 -31.39 -15.51 -19.78
N ALA A 301 -32.37 -15.75 -18.90
CA ALA A 301 -33.79 -15.68 -19.22
C ALA A 301 -34.28 -14.26 -19.59
N VAL A 302 -33.56 -13.21 -19.19
CA VAL A 302 -33.98 -11.81 -19.37
C VAL A 302 -33.20 -11.08 -20.48
N SER A 303 -32.11 -11.65 -21.01
CA SER A 303 -31.19 -10.97 -21.95
C SER A 303 -31.45 -11.20 -23.45
N SER A 304 -32.71 -11.40 -23.86
CA SER A 304 -33.06 -11.87 -25.21
C SER A 304 -32.58 -11.04 -26.40
N ASN A 305 -32.16 -9.77 -26.21
CA ASN A 305 -31.77 -8.88 -27.32
C ASN A 305 -30.29 -8.48 -27.41
N HIS A 306 -29.39 -8.97 -26.54
CA HIS A 306 -27.94 -8.61 -26.60
C HIS A 306 -27.00 -9.82 -26.73
N VAL A 307 -27.56 -11.02 -26.91
CA VAL A 307 -26.80 -12.27 -27.03
C VAL A 307 -26.30 -12.51 -28.47
N ARG A 308 -26.72 -11.70 -29.46
CA ARG A 308 -26.44 -11.93 -30.89
C ARG A 308 -25.09 -11.44 -31.42
N ASP A 309 -24.31 -10.63 -30.69
CA ASP A 309 -22.95 -10.24 -31.11
C ASP A 309 -21.88 -11.12 -30.46
N LEU A 310 -21.77 -12.34 -30.98
CA LEU A 310 -20.81 -13.39 -30.58
C LEU A 310 -19.41 -13.20 -31.22
N ASN A 311 -18.84 -12.00 -31.15
CA ASN A 311 -17.46 -11.75 -31.61
C ASN A 311 -16.59 -11.16 -30.49
N GLY A 312 -16.02 -12.03 -29.66
CA GLY A 312 -14.92 -11.68 -28.76
C GLY A 312 -14.88 -12.54 -27.50
N TRP A 313 -13.77 -13.24 -27.28
CA TRP A 313 -13.52 -14.12 -26.13
C TRP A 313 -13.64 -13.43 -24.73
N PHE A 314 -13.84 -12.10 -24.69
CA PHE A 314 -13.86 -11.27 -23.48
C PHE A 314 -15.17 -10.50 -23.23
N SER A 315 -16.22 -10.68 -24.05
CA SER A 315 -17.48 -9.92 -23.95
C SER A 315 -18.49 -10.48 -22.92
N HIS A 316 -18.33 -11.74 -22.51
CA HIS A 316 -19.29 -12.47 -21.68
C HIS A 316 -18.92 -12.49 -20.19
N SER A 317 -19.34 -11.45 -19.46
CA SER A 317 -19.22 -11.36 -17.99
C SER A 317 -19.81 -12.56 -17.25
N LEU A 318 -20.80 -13.24 -17.82
CA LEU A 318 -21.47 -14.41 -17.22
C LEU A 318 -20.65 -15.70 -17.36
N VAL A 319 -20.04 -15.95 -18.52
CA VAL A 319 -19.15 -17.10 -18.73
C VAL A 319 -17.92 -16.94 -17.84
N GLN A 320 -17.40 -15.72 -17.72
CA GLN A 320 -16.27 -15.43 -16.84
C GLN A 320 -16.61 -15.55 -15.34
N ALA A 321 -17.74 -14.98 -14.89
CA ALA A 321 -18.20 -15.16 -13.51
C ALA A 321 -18.40 -16.65 -13.18
N SER A 322 -18.99 -17.41 -14.11
CA SER A 322 -19.14 -18.86 -13.99
C SER A 322 -17.79 -19.56 -13.88
N ILE A 323 -16.82 -19.21 -14.74
CA ILE A 323 -15.46 -19.79 -14.69
C ILE A 323 -14.76 -19.43 -13.37
N TYR A 324 -14.80 -18.18 -12.91
CA TYR A 324 -14.12 -17.79 -11.66
C TYR A 324 -14.76 -18.43 -10.44
N SER A 325 -16.09 -18.45 -10.36
CA SER A 325 -16.79 -19.16 -9.30
C SER A 325 -16.59 -20.67 -9.38
N THR A 326 -16.41 -21.23 -10.58
CA THR A 326 -16.05 -22.64 -10.78
C THR A 326 -14.68 -22.95 -10.22
N LEU A 327 -13.68 -22.14 -10.57
CA LEU A 327 -12.32 -22.28 -10.11
C LEU A 327 -12.19 -22.08 -8.60
N LEU A 328 -12.88 -21.07 -8.05
CA LEU A 328 -12.93 -20.81 -6.61
C LEU A 328 -13.66 -21.92 -5.86
N GLY A 329 -14.81 -22.36 -6.36
CA GLY A 329 -15.59 -23.45 -5.80
C GLY A 329 -14.82 -24.77 -5.81
N PHE A 330 -14.07 -25.04 -6.88
CA PHE A 330 -13.19 -26.20 -6.98
C PHE A 330 -12.01 -26.13 -5.99
N ALA A 331 -11.41 -24.95 -5.81
CA ALA A 331 -10.36 -24.75 -4.80
C ALA A 331 -10.89 -24.97 -3.38
N ILE A 332 -12.10 -24.47 -3.08
CA ILE A 332 -12.79 -24.71 -1.81
C ILE A 332 -13.08 -26.20 -1.64
N TYR A 333 -13.67 -26.87 -2.63
CA TYR A 333 -13.97 -28.31 -2.62
C TYR A 333 -12.74 -29.16 -2.31
N GLN A 334 -11.66 -28.97 -3.07
CA GLN A 334 -10.42 -29.72 -2.88
C GLN A 334 -9.81 -29.53 -1.51
N THR A 335 -10.04 -28.36 -0.89
CA THR A 335 -9.59 -28.08 0.47
C THR A 335 -10.49 -28.76 1.50
N CYS A 336 -11.80 -28.73 1.29
CA CYS A 336 -12.82 -29.32 2.17
C CYS A 336 -12.76 -30.85 2.25
N THR A 337 -12.35 -31.53 1.18
CA THR A 337 -12.38 -33.00 1.09
C THR A 337 -11.15 -33.68 1.69
N ARG A 338 -10.18 -32.92 2.20
CA ARG A 338 -8.96 -33.50 2.80
C ARG A 338 -9.09 -33.74 4.31
N PRO A 339 -8.54 -34.85 4.82
CA PRO A 339 -8.58 -35.16 6.25
C PRO A 339 -7.69 -34.25 7.10
N ILE A 340 -6.52 -33.81 6.58
CA ILE A 340 -5.57 -32.90 7.25
C ILE A 340 -5.04 -31.88 6.24
N VAL A 341 -4.98 -30.60 6.64
CA VAL A 341 -4.37 -29.51 5.86
C VAL A 341 -3.06 -29.09 6.52
N GLU A 342 -1.96 -29.17 5.78
CA GLU A 342 -0.62 -28.73 6.24
C GLU A 342 -0.49 -27.20 6.23
N ARG A 343 0.32 -26.65 7.13
CA ARG A 343 0.65 -25.21 7.15
C ARG A 343 1.25 -24.72 5.84
N ARG A 344 2.09 -25.53 5.18
CA ARG A 344 2.65 -25.24 3.85
C ARG A 344 1.58 -24.78 2.88
N ARG A 345 0.46 -25.50 2.81
CA ARG A 345 -0.62 -25.16 1.87
C ARG A 345 -1.23 -23.81 2.20
N ILE A 346 -1.47 -23.53 3.48
CA ILE A 346 -2.02 -22.24 3.92
C ILE A 346 -1.07 -21.10 3.55
N TYR A 347 0.22 -21.27 3.79
CA TYR A 347 1.21 -20.28 3.40
C TYR A 347 1.22 -20.07 1.89
N LEU A 348 1.22 -21.13 1.09
CA LEU A 348 1.23 -20.99 -0.36
C LEU A 348 -0.04 -20.33 -0.91
N LEU A 349 -1.23 -20.67 -0.40
CA LEU A 349 -2.46 -19.97 -0.80
C LEU A 349 -2.38 -18.47 -0.51
N ASN A 350 -1.87 -18.07 0.67
CA ASN A 350 -1.65 -16.66 0.97
C ASN A 350 -0.59 -16.03 0.06
N PHE A 351 0.48 -16.74 -0.30
CA PHE A 351 1.44 -16.26 -1.30
C PHE A 351 0.72 -15.85 -2.59
N TYR A 352 -0.14 -16.70 -3.16
CA TYR A 352 -0.87 -16.36 -4.39
C TYR A 352 -1.84 -15.18 -4.20
N ILE A 353 -2.53 -15.08 -3.06
CA ILE A 353 -3.40 -13.93 -2.75
C ILE A 353 -2.59 -12.62 -2.75
N PHE A 354 -1.47 -12.60 -2.03
CA PHE A 354 -0.68 -11.39 -1.86
C PHE A 354 0.13 -11.01 -3.11
N ILE A 355 0.61 -11.97 -3.89
CA ILE A 355 1.16 -11.69 -5.23
C ILE A 355 0.07 -11.17 -6.18
N GLY A 356 -1.17 -11.65 -6.00
CA GLY A 356 -2.31 -11.14 -6.74
C GLY A 356 -2.63 -9.67 -6.42
N LEU A 357 -2.58 -9.31 -5.13
CA LEU A 357 -2.71 -7.93 -4.65
C LEU A 357 -1.54 -7.05 -5.11
N ALA A 358 -0.31 -7.55 -5.07
CA ALA A 358 0.87 -6.85 -5.61
C ALA A 358 0.68 -6.49 -7.09
N SER A 359 0.05 -7.39 -7.85
CA SER A 359 -0.28 -7.18 -9.26
C SER A 359 -1.41 -6.16 -9.48
N LEU A 360 -2.36 -6.06 -8.54
CA LEU A 360 -3.36 -4.99 -8.50
C LEU A 360 -2.81 -3.64 -8.00
N ALA A 361 -1.64 -3.62 -7.36
CA ALA A 361 -0.95 -2.39 -6.97
C ALA A 361 -0.14 -1.77 -8.11
N LYS A 362 0.64 -2.59 -8.84
CA LYS A 362 1.64 -2.09 -9.79
C LYS A 362 1.75 -2.87 -11.10
N GLY A 363 0.72 -3.63 -11.48
CA GLY A 363 0.63 -4.28 -12.77
C GLY A 363 1.49 -5.54 -12.85
N LEU A 364 2.10 -5.80 -14.01
CA LEU A 364 2.82 -7.04 -14.26
C LEU A 364 4.02 -7.24 -13.32
N LEU A 365 4.64 -6.14 -12.85
CA LEU A 365 5.73 -6.18 -11.88
C LEU A 365 5.35 -6.94 -10.59
N GLY A 366 4.07 -6.89 -10.21
CA GLY A 366 3.50 -7.58 -9.04
C GLY A 366 3.86 -9.05 -8.95
N PHE A 367 3.74 -9.79 -10.05
CA PHE A 367 4.04 -11.21 -10.11
C PHE A 367 5.35 -11.52 -10.84
N MET A 368 5.79 -10.68 -11.78
CA MET A 368 7.00 -10.92 -12.56
C MET A 368 8.25 -10.89 -11.68
N LEU A 369 8.36 -9.97 -10.72
CA LEU A 369 9.55 -9.92 -9.87
C LEU A 369 9.64 -11.13 -8.92
N PRO A 370 8.61 -11.50 -8.13
CA PRO A 370 8.59 -12.76 -7.38
C PRO A 370 8.83 -13.99 -8.25
N GLY A 371 8.21 -14.03 -9.44
CA GLY A 371 8.37 -15.11 -10.40
C GLY A 371 9.81 -15.26 -10.88
N ALA A 372 10.48 -14.16 -11.21
CA ALA A 372 11.90 -14.15 -11.58
C ALA A 372 12.79 -14.63 -10.43
N ILE A 373 12.52 -14.18 -9.20
CA ILE A 373 13.27 -14.60 -8.00
C ILE A 373 13.18 -16.12 -7.81
N ILE A 374 11.96 -16.66 -7.87
CA ILE A 374 11.74 -18.11 -7.72
C ILE A 374 12.35 -18.87 -8.91
N PHE A 375 12.20 -18.38 -10.14
CA PHE A 375 12.76 -19.00 -11.34
C PHE A 375 14.29 -19.13 -11.25
N PHE A 376 14.99 -18.04 -10.97
CA PHE A 376 16.45 -18.07 -10.84
C PHE A 376 16.91 -18.89 -9.65
N TYR A 377 16.13 -18.92 -8.57
CA TYR A 377 16.38 -19.83 -7.45
C TYR A 377 16.31 -21.30 -7.89
N LEU A 378 15.29 -21.69 -8.66
CA LEU A 378 15.14 -23.05 -9.19
C LEU A 378 16.28 -23.42 -10.16
N VAL A 379 16.69 -22.48 -11.03
CA VAL A 379 17.80 -22.68 -11.97
C VAL A 379 19.11 -22.92 -11.22
N LEU A 380 19.41 -22.07 -10.22
CA LEU A 380 20.66 -22.14 -9.46
C LEU A 380 20.74 -23.39 -8.58
N THR A 381 19.63 -23.75 -7.92
CA THR A 381 19.58 -24.92 -7.02
C THR A 381 19.31 -26.24 -7.76
N ARG A 382 18.87 -26.17 -9.03
CA ARG A 382 18.41 -27.30 -9.86
C ARG A 382 17.27 -28.11 -9.24
N GLU A 383 16.52 -27.52 -8.32
CA GLU A 383 15.46 -28.20 -7.58
C GLU A 383 14.07 -28.06 -8.21
N TRP A 384 13.95 -28.47 -9.48
CA TRP A 384 12.67 -28.41 -10.22
C TRP A 384 11.52 -29.15 -9.54
N ARG A 385 11.84 -30.14 -8.68
CA ARG A 385 10.84 -30.84 -7.84
C ARG A 385 10.09 -29.88 -6.89
N LEU A 386 10.64 -28.71 -6.58
CA LEU A 386 9.97 -27.71 -5.76
C LEU A 386 8.68 -27.17 -6.41
N LEU A 387 8.58 -27.17 -7.75
CA LEU A 387 7.37 -26.78 -8.48
C LEU A 387 6.14 -27.62 -8.07
N SER A 388 6.32 -28.92 -7.80
CA SER A 388 5.22 -29.78 -7.35
C SER A 388 4.76 -29.45 -5.93
N ARG A 389 5.63 -28.84 -5.11
CA ARG A 389 5.36 -28.40 -3.75
C ARG A 389 4.77 -27.00 -3.67
N MET A 390 4.81 -26.22 -4.74
CA MET A 390 4.30 -24.85 -4.80
C MET A 390 2.77 -24.76 -4.91
N GLU A 391 2.05 -25.89 -4.93
CA GLU A 391 0.58 -25.90 -4.99
C GLU A 391 0.02 -25.18 -6.23
N LEU A 392 0.73 -25.20 -7.36
CA LEU A 392 0.40 -24.45 -8.59
C LEU A 392 -1.05 -24.65 -9.06
N LEU A 393 -1.55 -25.89 -9.02
CA LEU A 393 -2.92 -26.23 -9.43
C LEU A 393 -4.01 -25.55 -8.60
N ARG A 394 -3.69 -25.16 -7.36
CA ARG A 394 -4.62 -24.46 -6.44
C ARG A 394 -4.32 -22.97 -6.39
N GLY A 395 -3.03 -22.65 -6.41
CA GLY A 395 -2.51 -21.30 -6.32
C GLY A 395 -2.81 -20.42 -7.52
N ILE A 396 -2.60 -20.92 -8.73
CA ILE A 396 -2.85 -20.15 -9.96
C ILE A 396 -4.32 -19.72 -10.05
N PRO A 397 -5.32 -20.61 -9.82
CA PRO A 397 -6.72 -20.19 -9.73
C PRO A 397 -6.98 -19.08 -8.71
N VAL A 398 -6.36 -19.17 -7.52
CA VAL A 398 -6.51 -18.15 -6.47
C VAL A 398 -5.89 -16.82 -6.90
N PHE A 399 -4.70 -16.84 -7.50
CA PHE A 399 -4.06 -15.66 -8.07
C PHE A 399 -4.95 -15.00 -9.13
N ILE A 400 -5.48 -15.80 -10.08
CA ILE A 400 -6.38 -15.29 -11.12
C ILE A 400 -7.64 -14.69 -10.50
N ALA A 401 -8.25 -15.35 -9.51
CA ALA A 401 -9.46 -14.87 -8.85
C ALA A 401 -9.26 -13.53 -8.13
N VAL A 402 -8.07 -13.29 -7.58
CA VAL A 402 -7.73 -12.00 -6.95
C VAL A 402 -7.41 -10.94 -8.00
N THR A 403 -6.54 -11.24 -8.96
CA THR A 403 -5.97 -10.20 -9.85
C THR A 403 -6.86 -9.88 -11.03
N PHE A 404 -7.36 -10.91 -11.71
CA PHE A 404 -7.90 -10.74 -13.06
C PHE A 404 -9.27 -10.04 -13.15
N PRO A 405 -10.20 -10.13 -12.17
CA PRO A 405 -11.53 -9.54 -12.33
C PRO A 405 -11.53 -8.05 -12.67
N TRP A 406 -10.65 -7.24 -12.03
CA TRP A 406 -10.62 -5.80 -12.32
C TRP A 406 -10.05 -5.49 -13.70
N TYR A 407 -9.01 -6.20 -14.12
CA TYR A 407 -8.46 -6.07 -15.48
C TYR A 407 -9.49 -6.45 -16.54
N ALA A 408 -10.23 -7.54 -16.32
CA ALA A 408 -11.33 -7.94 -17.19
C ALA A 408 -12.40 -6.84 -17.26
N ALA A 409 -12.80 -6.27 -16.12
CA ALA A 409 -13.78 -5.18 -16.09
C ALA A 409 -13.32 -3.92 -16.85
N MET A 410 -12.05 -3.55 -16.72
CA MET A 410 -11.44 -2.44 -17.47
C MET A 410 -11.41 -2.71 -18.97
N LEU A 411 -11.05 -3.93 -19.38
CA LEU A 411 -11.05 -4.33 -20.79
C LEU A 411 -12.47 -4.37 -21.38
N ILE A 412 -13.46 -4.84 -20.61
CA ILE A 412 -14.87 -4.86 -21.04
C ILE A 412 -15.39 -3.42 -21.24
N ARG A 413 -15.05 -2.50 -20.33
CA ARG A 413 -15.61 -1.14 -20.36
C ARG A 413 -14.86 -0.18 -21.28
N HIS A 414 -13.54 -0.28 -21.35
CA HIS A 414 -12.67 0.68 -22.03
C HIS A 414 -11.92 0.09 -23.24
N GLY A 415 -12.04 -1.22 -23.46
CA GLY A 415 -11.53 -1.90 -24.65
C GLY A 415 -10.06 -1.61 -24.94
N ASN A 416 -9.79 -1.29 -26.21
CA ASN A 416 -8.43 -1.08 -26.71
C ASN A 416 -7.75 0.17 -26.12
N GLY A 417 -8.52 1.16 -25.67
CA GLY A 417 -7.99 2.38 -25.04
C GLY A 417 -7.21 2.06 -23.76
N PHE A 418 -7.79 1.23 -22.89
CA PHE A 418 -7.11 0.74 -21.69
C PHE A 418 -5.93 -0.18 -22.04
N TRP A 419 -6.12 -1.12 -22.98
CA TRP A 419 -5.08 -2.06 -23.38
C TRP A 419 -3.80 -1.36 -23.85
N ASN A 420 -3.94 -0.44 -24.81
CA ASN A 420 -2.81 0.28 -25.39
C ASN A 420 -2.11 1.18 -24.38
N ARG A 421 -2.87 1.86 -23.50
CA ARG A 421 -2.28 2.73 -22.49
C ARG A 421 -1.59 1.94 -21.38
N PHE A 422 -2.27 0.98 -20.77
CA PHE A 422 -1.76 0.28 -19.60
C PHE A 422 -0.71 -0.76 -19.96
N PHE A 423 -1.01 -1.72 -20.84
CA PHE A 423 -0.09 -2.82 -21.14
C PHE A 423 0.99 -2.40 -22.13
N VAL A 424 0.62 -1.84 -23.28
CA VAL A 424 1.60 -1.51 -24.34
C VAL A 424 2.48 -0.34 -23.93
N HIS A 425 1.90 0.81 -23.60
CA HIS A 425 2.66 2.01 -23.29
C HIS A 425 3.36 1.91 -21.92
N ASP A 426 2.60 1.69 -20.85
CA ASP A 426 3.13 1.83 -19.48
C ASP A 426 3.94 0.64 -18.97
N HIS A 427 3.83 -0.55 -19.59
CA HIS A 427 4.72 -1.69 -19.27
C HIS A 427 5.79 -1.89 -20.35
N PHE A 428 5.41 -2.20 -21.59
CA PHE A 428 6.39 -2.59 -22.62
C PHE A 428 7.19 -1.41 -23.17
N LYS A 429 6.55 -0.35 -23.66
CA LYS A 429 7.26 0.82 -24.20
C LYS A 429 8.03 1.57 -23.11
N ARG A 430 7.47 1.70 -21.91
CA ARG A 430 8.18 2.35 -20.80
C ARG A 430 9.45 1.60 -20.41
N LEU A 431 9.42 0.27 -20.39
CA LEU A 431 10.60 -0.56 -20.11
C LEU A 431 11.63 -0.48 -21.25
N ALA A 432 11.19 -0.46 -22.52
CA ALA A 432 12.07 -0.44 -23.68
C ALA A 432 12.65 0.95 -24.04
N ALA A 433 11.86 2.03 -23.91
CA ALA A 433 12.20 3.36 -24.44
C ALA A 433 12.33 4.45 -23.38
N GLY A 434 11.78 4.28 -22.17
CA GLY A 434 11.75 5.30 -21.13
C GLY A 434 10.82 6.48 -21.47
N VAL A 435 10.12 7.05 -20.47
CA VAL A 435 9.16 8.15 -20.70
C VAL A 435 9.49 9.39 -19.87
N HIS A 436 10.28 9.23 -18.80
CA HIS A 436 10.75 10.33 -17.96
C HIS A 436 12.23 10.10 -17.59
N GLN A 437 13.16 10.72 -18.31
CA GLN A 437 14.55 10.83 -17.89
C GLN A 437 14.65 12.00 -16.91
N ILE A 438 14.57 11.72 -15.59
CA ILE A 438 14.82 12.72 -14.55
C ILE A 438 16.26 12.58 -14.02
N ASP A 439 16.80 11.36 -14.02
CA ASP A 439 18.18 11.07 -13.58
C ASP A 439 18.88 10.11 -14.55
N THR A 440 20.14 10.44 -14.90
CA THR A 440 21.07 9.59 -15.65
C THR A 440 21.80 8.58 -14.76
N GLY A 441 21.45 8.52 -13.48
CA GLY A 441 22.14 7.74 -12.47
C GLY A 441 22.25 6.24 -12.81
N SER A 442 23.46 5.71 -12.67
CA SER A 442 23.78 4.29 -12.83
C SER A 442 23.62 3.54 -11.49
N PHE A 443 24.46 2.53 -11.24
CA PHE A 443 24.57 1.80 -9.97
C PHE A 443 24.66 2.71 -8.73
N GLU A 444 25.42 3.81 -8.82
CA GLU A 444 25.72 4.72 -7.72
C GLU A 444 24.47 5.43 -7.17
N HIS A 445 23.51 5.74 -8.06
CA HIS A 445 22.27 6.41 -7.68
C HIS A 445 21.48 5.58 -6.67
N PHE A 446 21.24 4.31 -6.98
CA PHE A 446 20.48 3.44 -6.07
C PHE A 446 21.28 3.04 -4.83
N MET A 447 22.61 2.95 -4.93
CA MET A 447 23.45 2.73 -3.75
C MET A 447 23.34 3.89 -2.74
N LYS A 448 23.39 5.15 -3.22
CA LYS A 448 23.18 6.34 -2.37
C LYS A 448 21.83 6.29 -1.66
N TRP A 449 20.75 6.04 -2.39
CA TRP A 449 19.40 6.04 -1.82
C TRP A 449 19.14 4.86 -0.88
N LEU A 450 19.68 3.67 -1.17
CA LEU A 450 19.68 2.57 -0.20
C LEU A 450 20.47 2.93 1.07
N GLY A 451 21.55 3.70 0.92
CA GLY A 451 22.30 4.36 1.99
C GLY A 451 21.41 4.91 3.08
N TYR A 452 20.63 5.94 2.74
CA TYR A 452 19.72 6.58 3.70
C TYR A 452 18.46 5.76 3.93
N GLY A 453 17.97 5.04 2.93
CA GLY A 453 16.75 4.24 2.97
C GLY A 453 16.78 3.07 3.96
N LEU A 454 17.97 2.60 4.31
CA LEU A 454 18.21 1.57 5.33
C LEU A 454 19.00 2.10 6.53
N PHE A 455 19.31 3.40 6.62
CA PHE A 455 20.09 3.94 7.73
C PHE A 455 19.39 3.71 9.08
N PRO A 456 20.08 3.24 10.15
CA PRO A 456 21.52 2.96 10.24
C PRO A 456 21.92 1.54 9.83
N TRP A 457 20.96 0.68 9.48
CA TRP A 457 21.15 -0.73 9.14
C TRP A 457 22.02 -0.97 7.91
N THR A 458 22.08 -0.02 6.98
CA THR A 458 22.97 -0.06 5.80
C THR A 458 24.42 -0.34 6.20
N ALA A 459 24.86 0.16 7.35
CA ALA A 459 26.20 -0.04 7.87
C ALA A 459 26.59 -1.53 8.02
N PHE A 460 25.61 -2.41 8.23
CA PHE A 460 25.81 -3.84 8.41
C PHE A 460 25.59 -4.66 7.14
N VAL A 461 25.23 -4.03 6.01
CA VAL A 461 25.03 -4.71 4.72
C VAL A 461 26.28 -5.46 4.26
N PRO A 462 27.50 -4.87 4.27
CA PRO A 462 28.70 -5.58 3.84
C PRO A 462 28.95 -6.84 4.68
N ALA A 463 28.80 -6.74 6.01
CA ALA A 463 28.95 -7.88 6.92
C ALA A 463 27.93 -8.99 6.62
N ALA A 464 26.67 -8.63 6.37
CA ALA A 464 25.62 -9.58 6.04
C ALA A 464 25.87 -10.31 4.70
N LEU A 465 26.29 -9.57 3.66
CA LEU A 465 26.55 -10.13 2.33
C LEU A 465 27.79 -11.04 2.31
N VAL A 466 28.90 -10.64 2.94
CA VAL A 466 30.10 -11.48 2.98
C VAL A 466 29.84 -12.75 3.79
N ARG A 467 29.19 -12.65 4.95
CA ARG A 467 28.88 -13.85 5.75
C ARG A 467 27.99 -14.83 5.00
N LEU A 468 27.08 -14.31 4.18
CA LEU A 468 26.25 -15.12 3.29
C LEU A 468 27.09 -15.87 2.25
N VAL A 469 27.98 -15.18 1.53
CA VAL A 469 28.80 -15.80 0.49
C VAL A 469 29.82 -16.78 1.08
N SER A 470 30.26 -16.54 2.31
CA SER A 470 31.15 -17.44 3.05
C SER A 470 30.47 -18.71 3.58
N THR A 471 29.13 -18.76 3.60
CA THR A 471 28.38 -19.98 3.93
C THR A 471 27.99 -20.66 2.62
N PRO A 472 28.27 -21.95 2.41
CA PRO A 472 27.94 -22.60 1.13
C PRO A 472 26.44 -22.52 0.84
N ALA A 473 26.06 -21.68 -0.13
CA ALA A 473 24.66 -21.39 -0.44
C ALA A 473 23.86 -22.62 -0.92
N LEU A 474 24.55 -23.69 -1.31
CA LEU A 474 23.98 -24.97 -1.76
C LEU A 474 23.89 -26.02 -0.65
N GLU A 475 24.23 -25.67 0.60
CA GLU A 475 23.91 -26.53 1.74
C GLU A 475 22.42 -26.84 1.77
N LYS A 476 22.09 -28.10 2.09
CA LYS A 476 20.69 -28.58 2.08
C LYS A 476 19.87 -28.10 3.28
N GLU A 477 20.45 -27.27 4.15
CA GLU A 477 19.73 -26.69 5.28
C GLU A 477 18.75 -25.62 4.84
N ASP A 478 17.57 -25.62 5.47
CA ASP A 478 16.49 -24.69 5.15
C ASP A 478 16.88 -23.22 5.38
N GLU A 479 17.70 -22.94 6.40
CA GLU A 479 18.18 -21.58 6.69
C GLU A 479 19.10 -21.06 5.58
N SER A 480 20.06 -21.86 5.12
CA SER A 480 20.97 -21.51 4.02
C SER A 480 20.21 -21.27 2.72
N ARG A 481 19.18 -22.09 2.45
CA ARG A 481 18.28 -21.93 1.29
C ARG A 481 17.41 -20.68 1.35
N ALA A 482 16.87 -20.36 2.52
CA ALA A 482 16.13 -19.12 2.73
C ALA A 482 17.02 -17.89 2.53
N ASN A 483 18.26 -17.94 3.03
CA ASN A 483 19.24 -16.88 2.83
C ASN A 483 19.59 -16.69 1.34
N LEU A 484 19.78 -17.78 0.58
CA LEU A 484 19.99 -17.72 -0.86
C LEU A 484 18.82 -17.07 -1.61
N MET A 485 17.58 -17.40 -1.23
CA MET A 485 16.38 -16.77 -1.81
C MET A 485 16.35 -15.26 -1.57
N LEU A 486 16.65 -14.81 -0.34
CA LEU A 486 16.72 -13.38 0.00
C LEU A 486 17.81 -12.67 -0.80
N PHE A 487 18.95 -13.32 -0.99
CA PHE A 487 20.04 -12.78 -1.80
C PHE A 487 19.67 -12.65 -3.26
N LEU A 488 19.08 -13.68 -3.85
CA LEU A 488 18.56 -13.61 -5.21
C LEU A 488 17.49 -12.52 -5.34
N TRP A 489 16.64 -12.34 -4.34
CA TRP A 489 15.71 -11.21 -4.31
C TRP A 489 16.46 -9.88 -4.39
N VAL A 490 17.42 -9.63 -3.49
CA VAL A 490 18.25 -8.41 -3.53
C VAL A 490 18.88 -8.21 -4.91
N MET A 491 19.56 -9.22 -5.44
CA MET A 491 20.29 -9.13 -6.71
C MET A 491 19.38 -8.90 -7.91
N ILE A 492 18.28 -9.65 -8.02
CA ILE A 492 17.36 -9.56 -9.16
C ILE A 492 16.60 -8.24 -9.14
N ALA A 493 16.09 -7.83 -7.97
CA ALA A 493 15.41 -6.55 -7.84
C ALA A 493 16.36 -5.38 -8.12
N PHE A 494 17.55 -5.39 -7.51
CA PHE A 494 18.56 -4.35 -7.71
C PHE A 494 18.97 -4.24 -9.19
N THR A 495 19.25 -5.37 -9.83
CA THR A 495 19.63 -5.42 -11.25
C THR A 495 18.50 -4.90 -12.14
N LEU A 496 17.26 -5.35 -11.92
CA LEU A 496 16.10 -4.94 -12.70
C LEU A 496 15.92 -3.41 -12.70
N PHE A 497 15.98 -2.76 -11.53
CA PHE A 497 15.78 -1.32 -11.44
C PHE A 497 17.00 -0.52 -11.89
N THR A 498 18.22 -1.04 -11.69
CA THR A 498 19.44 -0.43 -12.21
C THR A 498 19.45 -0.38 -13.74
N LEU A 499 18.96 -1.45 -14.39
CA LEU A 499 18.83 -1.54 -15.85
C LEU A 499 17.61 -0.77 -16.41
N SER A 500 16.68 -0.31 -15.57
CA SER A 500 15.52 0.47 -16.01
C SER A 500 15.95 1.84 -16.56
N SER A 501 15.36 2.24 -17.69
CA SER A 501 15.58 3.54 -18.33
C SER A 501 15.03 4.72 -17.52
N THR A 502 13.86 4.54 -16.90
CA THR A 502 13.24 5.53 -16.01
C THR A 502 13.62 5.22 -14.56
N LYS A 503 14.22 6.19 -13.85
CA LYS A 503 14.72 6.01 -12.48
C LYS A 503 14.18 7.07 -11.53
N PHE A 504 13.54 6.61 -10.46
CA PHE A 504 13.19 7.41 -9.29
C PHE A 504 13.85 6.75 -8.07
N HIS A 505 14.26 7.52 -7.06
CA HIS A 505 14.95 6.99 -5.87
C HIS A 505 14.21 5.80 -5.23
N HIS A 506 12.88 5.89 -5.10
CA HIS A 506 12.04 4.86 -4.48
C HIS A 506 11.84 3.61 -5.36
N TYR A 507 12.31 3.58 -6.61
CA TYR A 507 12.23 2.37 -7.45
C TYR A 507 13.08 1.24 -6.89
N ILE A 508 14.11 1.54 -6.09
CA ILE A 508 14.91 0.52 -5.41
C ILE A 508 14.21 -0.08 -4.19
N PHE A 509 13.06 0.46 -3.78
CA PHE A 509 12.33 0.01 -2.60
C PHE A 509 12.09 -1.52 -2.54
N PRO A 510 11.83 -2.25 -3.65
CA PRO A 510 11.68 -3.71 -3.62
C PRO A 510 12.91 -4.49 -3.10
N VAL A 511 14.09 -3.86 -3.04
CA VAL A 511 15.32 -4.44 -2.46
C VAL A 511 15.31 -4.39 -0.93
N VAL A 512 14.69 -3.35 -0.36
CA VAL A 512 14.75 -3.01 1.08
C VAL A 512 14.32 -4.17 1.97
N PRO A 513 13.20 -4.88 1.73
CA PRO A 513 12.72 -5.92 2.65
C PRO A 513 13.73 -7.07 2.77
N ALA A 514 14.21 -7.60 1.63
CA ALA A 514 15.15 -8.71 1.62
C ALA A 514 16.51 -8.31 2.21
N LEU A 515 16.97 -7.09 1.91
CA LEU A 515 18.24 -6.60 2.43
C LEU A 515 18.18 -6.35 3.95
N ALA A 516 17.09 -5.74 4.44
CA ALA A 516 16.83 -5.57 5.87
C ALA A 516 16.80 -6.92 6.60
N ILE A 517 16.15 -7.92 6.02
CA ILE A 517 16.10 -9.28 6.59
C ILE A 517 17.50 -9.91 6.64
N LEU A 518 18.29 -9.82 5.56
CA LEU A 518 19.67 -10.35 5.55
C LEU A 518 20.55 -9.66 6.60
N CYS A 519 20.46 -8.34 6.72
CA CYS A 519 21.13 -7.58 7.79
C CYS A 519 20.72 -8.08 9.17
N ALA A 520 19.42 -8.25 9.40
CA ALA A 520 18.89 -8.73 10.67
C ALA A 520 19.34 -10.16 11.01
N VAL A 521 19.39 -11.06 10.03
CA VAL A 521 19.92 -12.43 10.22
C VAL A 521 21.40 -12.40 10.60
N GLY A 522 22.20 -11.56 9.93
CA GLY A 522 23.61 -11.35 10.28
C GLY A 522 23.80 -10.81 11.70
N LEU A 523 23.01 -9.80 12.08
CA LEU A 523 23.01 -9.21 13.42
C LEU A 523 22.54 -10.21 14.49
N ALA A 524 21.52 -11.02 14.21
CA ALA A 524 21.00 -12.02 15.14
C ALA A 524 22.05 -13.12 15.43
N ARG A 525 22.82 -13.52 14.42
CA ARG A 525 23.92 -14.51 14.56
C ARG A 525 25.12 -13.94 15.30
N CYS A 526 25.43 -12.66 15.12
CA CYS A 526 26.46 -11.95 15.90
C CYS A 526 26.24 -12.08 17.43
N LEU A 527 24.98 -12.21 17.87
CA LEU A 527 24.65 -12.39 19.30
C LEU A 527 25.01 -13.77 19.85
N ASP A 528 25.24 -14.77 18.97
CA ASP A 528 25.63 -16.14 19.35
C ASP A 528 27.13 -16.35 19.29
N ASP A 529 27.86 -15.56 18.50
CA ASP A 529 29.31 -15.68 18.37
C ASP A 529 29.96 -15.44 19.75
N GLU A 530 30.64 -16.45 20.33
CA GLU A 530 31.33 -16.34 21.63
C GLU A 530 32.58 -15.44 21.55
N ALA A 531 33.10 -15.24 20.34
CA ALA A 531 34.22 -14.38 20.04
C ALA A 531 33.77 -13.08 19.33
N LEU A 532 34.71 -12.45 18.61
CA LEU A 532 34.40 -11.35 17.70
C LEU A 532 33.42 -11.84 16.61
N PRO A 533 32.46 -11.00 16.19
CA PRO A 533 31.48 -11.42 15.19
C PRO A 533 32.17 -11.69 13.86
N ASN A 534 31.90 -12.81 13.20
CA ASN A 534 32.52 -13.11 11.91
C ASN A 534 31.71 -12.50 10.73
N PRO A 535 32.29 -11.72 9.79
CA PRO A 535 33.65 -11.21 9.74
C PRO A 535 33.80 -9.87 10.48
N TRP A 536 34.62 -9.84 11.53
CA TRP A 536 34.74 -8.69 12.44
C TRP A 536 35.23 -7.41 11.76
N PRO A 537 36.09 -7.45 10.72
CA PRO A 537 36.48 -6.23 10.02
C PRO A 537 35.30 -5.50 9.38
N LEU A 538 34.25 -6.22 8.95
CA LEU A 538 33.07 -5.60 8.35
C LEU A 538 32.11 -5.02 9.39
N PHE A 539 32.10 -5.55 10.61
CA PHE A 539 31.42 -4.91 11.74
C PHE A 539 32.16 -3.65 12.20
N VAL A 540 33.49 -3.62 12.12
CA VAL A 540 34.27 -2.39 12.33
C VAL A 540 33.97 -1.36 11.24
N LEU A 541 33.90 -1.79 9.97
CA LEU A 541 33.56 -0.93 8.83
C LEU A 541 32.16 -0.31 8.93
N ALA A 542 31.24 -0.93 9.68
CA ALA A 542 29.92 -0.37 9.93
C ALA A 542 29.98 1.02 10.59
N ILE A 543 30.97 1.27 11.45
CA ILE A 543 31.11 2.54 12.18
C ILE A 543 31.41 3.71 11.23
N PRO A 544 32.47 3.70 10.41
CA PRO A 544 32.72 4.80 9.48
C PRO A 544 31.62 4.95 8.43
N ILE A 545 30.98 3.86 7.95
CA ILE A 545 29.81 3.97 7.05
C ILE A 545 28.69 4.76 7.72
N MET A 546 28.36 4.42 8.97
CA MET A 546 27.31 5.09 9.74
C MET A 546 27.66 6.57 10.00
N LEU A 547 28.91 6.87 10.33
CA LEU A 547 29.39 8.23 10.56
C LEU A 547 29.36 9.07 9.28
N VAL A 548 29.75 8.52 8.14
CA VAL A 548 29.71 9.21 6.83
C VAL A 548 28.27 9.49 6.41
N LEU A 549 27.36 8.53 6.54
CA LEU A 549 25.95 8.75 6.23
C LEU A 549 25.30 9.76 7.17
N SER A 550 25.64 9.73 8.46
CA SER A 550 25.18 10.71 9.43
C SER A 550 25.72 12.11 9.14
N TRP A 551 27.02 12.23 8.83
CA TRP A 551 27.65 13.48 8.40
C TRP A 551 26.92 14.04 7.19
N ASP A 552 26.66 13.21 6.18
CA ASP A 552 25.98 13.66 4.97
C ASP A 552 24.56 14.15 5.26
N LEU A 553 23.78 13.44 6.09
CA LEU A 553 22.46 13.90 6.54
C LEU A 553 22.53 15.22 7.33
N VAL A 554 23.56 15.41 8.16
CA VAL A 554 23.78 16.66 8.91
C VAL A 554 24.13 17.81 7.99
N MET A 555 24.95 17.58 6.96
CA MET A 555 25.35 18.63 6.01
C MET A 555 24.25 18.94 5.01
N GLU A 556 23.51 17.93 4.57
CA GLU A 556 22.48 18.00 3.53
C GLU A 556 21.14 17.41 4.03
N PRO A 557 20.38 18.14 4.88
CA PRO A 557 19.07 17.67 5.39
C PRO A 557 18.07 17.28 4.30
N GLN A 558 18.23 17.82 3.10
CA GLN A 558 17.41 17.53 1.92
C GLN A 558 17.48 16.06 1.49
N SER A 559 18.59 15.36 1.76
CA SER A 559 18.73 13.93 1.46
C SER A 559 17.65 13.08 2.14
N LEU A 560 17.27 13.41 3.38
CA LEU A 560 16.21 12.69 4.10
C LEU A 560 14.82 12.97 3.49
N LYS A 561 14.50 14.24 3.20
CA LYS A 561 13.27 14.64 2.49
C LYS A 561 13.11 13.90 1.17
N ASN A 562 14.19 13.80 0.40
CA ASN A 562 14.18 13.23 -0.93
C ASN A 562 13.91 11.71 -0.93
N LEU A 563 13.95 11.03 0.22
CA LEU A 563 13.43 9.66 0.33
C LEU A 563 11.90 9.57 0.23
N PHE A 564 11.19 10.70 0.45
CA PHE A 564 9.73 10.80 0.43
C PHE A 564 9.18 11.52 -0.82
N THR A 565 10.02 12.24 -1.57
CA THR A 565 9.56 13.02 -2.75
C THR A 565 10.55 12.94 -3.90
N TYR A 566 10.02 12.92 -5.12
CA TYR A 566 10.84 12.91 -6.34
C TYR A 566 11.13 14.29 -6.93
N LYS A 567 10.60 15.36 -6.29
CA LYS A 567 10.88 16.75 -6.67
C LYS A 567 12.10 17.26 -5.91
N TYR A 568 13.29 16.95 -6.44
CA TYR A 568 14.58 17.26 -5.81
C TYR A 568 15.01 18.72 -5.98
N ASP A 569 14.43 19.42 -6.95
CA ASP A 569 14.73 20.79 -7.37
C ASP A 569 14.26 21.87 -6.37
N ARG A 570 13.56 21.46 -5.31
CA ARG A 570 13.00 22.41 -4.34
C ARG A 570 13.90 22.55 -3.14
N ASP A 571 14.40 23.76 -2.97
CA ASP A 571 15.28 24.10 -1.88
C ASP A 571 14.65 23.88 -0.51
N TRP A 572 15.45 23.26 0.34
CA TRP A 572 15.24 23.19 1.77
C TRP A 572 15.85 24.43 2.40
N HIS A 573 15.09 25.51 2.62
CA HIS A 573 15.61 26.63 3.41
C HIS A 573 14.58 27.10 4.45
N ASN A 574 14.75 26.58 5.66
CA ASN A 574 14.30 27.22 6.89
C ASN A 574 15.48 27.28 7.85
N ALA A 575 16.31 28.32 7.70
CA ALA A 575 17.54 28.52 8.48
C ALA A 575 17.30 28.48 10.01
N LEU A 576 16.07 28.75 10.46
CA LEU A 576 15.68 28.68 11.86
C LEU A 576 15.56 27.26 12.40
N TRP A 577 15.48 26.23 11.55
CA TRP A 577 15.28 24.85 11.98
C TRP A 577 16.42 23.88 11.63
N ASP A 578 17.37 24.31 10.80
CA ASP A 578 18.49 23.47 10.38
C ASP A 578 19.37 23.08 11.56
N LYS A 579 19.52 23.96 12.57
CA LYS A 579 20.31 23.68 13.76
C LYS A 579 19.72 22.53 14.58
N GLU A 580 18.42 22.57 14.86
CA GLU A 580 17.70 21.55 15.62
C GLU A 580 17.71 20.21 14.89
N PHE A 581 17.53 20.23 13.57
CA PHE A 581 17.63 19.03 12.74
C PHE A 581 19.02 18.38 12.88
N ARG A 582 20.08 19.17 12.67
CA ARG A 582 21.48 18.70 12.75
C ARG A 582 21.82 18.12 14.12
N ILE A 583 21.40 18.78 15.19
CA ILE A 583 21.57 18.31 16.58
C ILE A 583 20.83 16.97 16.77
N THR A 584 19.60 16.86 16.27
CA THR A 584 18.78 15.65 16.45
C THR A 584 19.39 14.44 15.74
N ILE A 585 19.82 14.60 14.48
CA ILE A 585 20.50 13.52 13.73
C ILE A 585 21.79 13.09 14.45
N SER A 586 22.58 14.03 14.94
CA SER A 586 23.81 13.74 15.69
C SER A 586 23.54 12.97 16.99
N LEU A 587 22.54 13.41 17.76
CA LEU A 587 22.15 12.76 19.03
C LEU A 587 21.59 11.35 18.82
N LEU A 588 20.88 11.09 17.72
CA LEU A 588 20.39 9.76 17.37
C LEU A 588 21.50 8.86 16.83
N THR A 589 22.53 9.42 16.19
CA THR A 589 23.66 8.65 15.66
C THR A 589 24.57 8.12 16.76
N LEU A 590 24.81 8.90 17.81
CA LEU A 590 25.70 8.53 18.92
C LEU A 590 25.37 7.16 19.56
N PRO A 591 24.14 6.88 20.04
CA PRO A 591 23.79 5.57 20.58
C PRO A 591 23.85 4.43 19.55
N ALA A 592 23.63 4.71 18.27
CA ALA A 592 23.79 3.72 17.20
C ALA A 592 25.27 3.33 17.01
N VAL A 593 26.19 4.30 17.06
CA VAL A 593 27.64 4.07 16.98
C VAL A 593 28.14 3.32 18.22
N LEU A 594 27.72 3.74 19.42
CA LEU A 594 28.05 3.04 20.67
C LEU A 594 27.50 1.61 20.66
N GLY A 595 26.30 1.41 20.11
CA GLY A 595 25.73 0.09 19.93
C GLY A 595 26.52 -0.79 18.96
N ALA A 596 27.00 -0.22 17.85
CA ALA A 596 27.87 -0.92 16.89
C ALA A 596 29.21 -1.32 17.54
N LEU A 597 29.80 -0.45 18.36
CA LEU A 597 30.98 -0.77 19.17
C LEU A 597 30.71 -1.91 20.16
N ALA A 598 29.55 -1.90 20.82
CA ALA A 598 29.17 -2.96 21.75
C ALA A 598 28.97 -4.33 21.09
N LEU A 599 28.64 -4.39 19.79
CA LEU A 599 28.60 -5.65 19.02
C LEU A 599 29.99 -6.29 18.83
N LEU A 600 31.07 -5.50 18.92
CA LEU A 600 32.46 -5.98 18.82
C LEU A 600 33.01 -6.51 20.16
N VAL A 601 32.24 -6.42 21.24
CA VAL A 601 32.64 -6.93 22.56
C VAL A 601 32.32 -8.42 22.66
N LYS A 602 33.20 -9.23 23.23
CA LYS A 602 32.99 -10.70 23.41
C LYS A 602 31.79 -11.04 24.32
N ASN A 603 31.27 -10.07 25.08
CA ASN A 603 30.19 -10.27 26.04
C ASN A 603 28.80 -10.20 25.37
N ARG A 604 28.06 -11.31 25.38
CA ARG A 604 26.69 -11.40 24.84
C ARG A 604 25.74 -10.33 25.40
N ARG A 605 25.82 -9.98 26.69
CA ARG A 605 24.97 -8.92 27.26
C ARG A 605 25.27 -7.56 26.63
N ALA A 606 26.55 -7.24 26.43
CA ALA A 606 26.96 -6.02 25.75
C ALA A 606 26.45 -5.99 24.30
N LYS A 607 26.57 -7.10 23.56
CA LYS A 607 26.04 -7.21 22.19
C LYS A 607 24.52 -6.98 22.14
N VAL A 608 23.76 -7.57 23.07
CA VAL A 608 22.30 -7.39 23.16
C VAL A 608 21.94 -5.94 23.48
N ILE A 609 22.60 -5.32 24.47
CA ILE A 609 22.39 -3.91 24.82
C ILE A 609 22.73 -3.03 23.62
N GLY A 610 23.82 -3.34 22.91
CA GLY A 610 24.23 -2.61 21.71
C GLY A 610 23.20 -2.67 20.59
N LEU A 611 22.67 -3.86 20.31
CA LEU A 611 21.61 -4.02 19.31
C LEU A 611 20.34 -3.26 19.70
N ILE A 612 19.94 -3.32 20.97
CA ILE A 612 18.79 -2.55 21.49
C ILE A 612 19.04 -1.05 21.32
N ALA A 613 20.25 -0.55 21.61
CA ALA A 613 20.61 0.85 21.43
C ALA A 613 20.48 1.29 19.96
N ILE A 614 20.92 0.47 19.01
CA ILE A 614 20.76 0.76 17.57
C ILE A 614 19.27 0.76 17.17
N VAL A 615 18.48 -0.22 17.64
CA VAL A 615 17.04 -0.27 17.36
C VAL A 615 16.32 0.96 17.93
N LEU A 616 16.62 1.35 19.17
CA LEU A 616 16.03 2.54 19.81
C LEU A 616 16.44 3.83 19.10
N ALA A 617 17.70 3.95 18.68
CA ALA A 617 18.17 5.07 17.87
C ALA A 617 17.43 5.16 16.53
N SER A 618 17.28 4.03 15.83
CA SER A 618 16.56 3.96 14.56
C SER A 618 15.06 4.22 14.72
N ALA A 619 14.45 3.75 15.81
CA ALA A 619 13.06 4.05 16.15
C ALA A 619 12.89 5.54 16.51
N GLY A 620 13.84 6.13 17.23
CA GLY A 620 13.90 7.57 17.50
C GLY A 620 13.99 8.39 16.22
N LEU A 621 14.81 7.95 15.25
CA LEU A 621 14.87 8.56 13.91
C LEU A 621 13.54 8.44 13.17
N ALA A 622 12.87 7.30 13.23
CA ALA A 622 11.57 7.11 12.62
C ALA A 622 10.50 8.02 13.25
N VAL A 623 10.44 8.09 14.60
CA VAL A 623 9.52 9.01 15.31
C VAL A 623 9.80 10.47 14.98
N PHE A 624 11.07 10.87 15.02
CA PHE A 624 11.49 12.23 14.65
C PHE A 624 11.10 12.54 13.21
N SER A 625 11.44 11.66 12.28
CA SER A 625 11.15 11.84 10.85
C SER A 625 9.65 12.00 10.62
N LEU A 626 8.86 11.07 11.16
CA LEU A 626 7.44 10.97 10.85
C LEU A 626 6.56 11.97 11.61
N ASN A 627 6.93 12.37 12.83
CA ASN A 627 6.08 13.16 13.71
C ASN A 627 6.62 14.57 14.00
N VAL A 628 7.88 14.86 13.66
CA VAL A 628 8.49 16.19 13.83
C VAL A 628 8.93 16.77 12.50
N TYR A 629 9.80 16.05 11.77
CA TYR A 629 10.38 16.52 10.51
C TYR A 629 9.31 16.72 9.44
N MET A 630 8.53 15.67 9.15
CA MET A 630 7.52 15.71 8.09
C MET A 630 6.43 16.77 8.35
N PRO A 631 5.83 16.88 9.55
CA PRO A 631 4.86 17.94 9.83
C PRO A 631 5.40 19.35 9.70
N ARG A 632 6.62 19.62 10.20
CA ARG A 632 7.23 20.96 10.14
C ARG A 632 7.43 21.44 8.71
N ILE A 633 7.80 20.51 7.83
CA ILE A 633 8.11 20.88 6.45
C ILE A 633 6.90 20.84 5.53
N SER A 634 5.83 20.20 5.99
CA SER A 634 4.58 20.12 5.26
C SER A 634 3.97 21.45 4.93
N SER A 635 3.96 22.38 5.88
CA SER A 635 3.29 23.68 5.72
C SER A 635 3.95 24.52 4.62
N ILE A 636 5.23 24.26 4.38
CA ILE A 636 6.05 24.94 3.39
C ILE A 636 5.72 24.46 1.98
N TRP A 637 5.47 23.15 1.80
CA TRP A 637 5.38 22.52 0.49
C TRP A 637 4.02 21.94 0.13
N SER A 638 3.14 21.67 1.10
CA SER A 638 1.76 21.28 0.85
C SER A 638 0.89 22.51 0.65
N GLN A 639 -0.14 22.40 -0.19
CA GLN A 639 -1.18 23.42 -0.31
C GLN A 639 -2.18 23.39 0.86
N LYS A 640 -2.10 22.40 1.75
CA LYS A 640 -3.07 22.19 2.84
C LYS A 640 -3.44 23.47 3.60
N GLY A 641 -2.44 24.23 4.05
CA GLY A 641 -2.67 25.44 4.84
C GLY A 641 -3.47 26.53 4.10
N LEU A 642 -3.28 26.67 2.78
CA LEU A 642 -4.05 27.60 1.94
C LEU A 642 -5.52 27.20 1.92
N TRP A 643 -5.76 25.91 1.72
CA TRP A 643 -7.09 25.36 1.60
C TRP A 643 -7.81 25.37 2.94
N ASP A 644 -7.14 24.99 4.02
CA ASP A 644 -7.71 25.04 5.37
C ASP A 644 -8.12 26.48 5.72
N TYR A 645 -7.29 27.49 5.38
CA TYR A 645 -7.62 28.89 5.60
C TYR A 645 -8.76 29.40 4.70
N TYR A 646 -8.75 29.09 3.39
CA TYR A 646 -9.86 29.41 2.48
C TYR A 646 -11.20 28.90 3.05
N TYR A 647 -11.18 27.67 3.54
CA TYR A 647 -12.33 26.99 4.11
C TYR A 647 -12.75 27.44 5.51
N GLU A 648 -11.90 28.21 6.19
CA GLU A 648 -12.17 28.88 7.45
C GLU A 648 -12.86 30.24 7.22
N VAL A 649 -12.51 30.93 6.13
CA VAL A 649 -12.99 32.29 5.84
C VAL A 649 -14.14 32.36 4.84
N CYS A 650 -14.34 31.34 4.00
CA CYS A 650 -15.42 31.31 3.02
C CYS A 650 -16.80 31.09 3.68
N THR A 651 -17.86 31.50 3.00
CA THR A 651 -19.24 31.22 3.41
C THR A 651 -19.62 29.79 3.05
N ARG A 652 -19.85 28.95 4.07
CA ARG A 652 -20.15 27.51 3.90
C ARG A 652 -21.59 27.26 3.45
N THR A 653 -21.76 26.35 2.49
CA THR A 653 -23.07 25.89 2.01
C THR A 653 -23.17 24.37 1.98
N ASP A 654 -24.39 23.83 2.04
CA ASP A 654 -24.66 22.38 1.99
C ASP A 654 -24.50 21.76 0.59
N GLY A 655 -24.32 22.61 -0.44
CA GLY A 655 -24.22 22.21 -1.83
C GLY A 655 -25.53 21.72 -2.45
N PRO A 656 -25.50 21.32 -3.73
CA PRO A 656 -26.66 20.75 -4.41
C PRO A 656 -27.05 19.36 -3.86
N PRO A 657 -28.33 18.93 -3.99
CA PRO A 657 -28.77 17.61 -3.57
C PRO A 657 -27.93 16.49 -4.20
N GLY A 658 -27.55 15.49 -3.40
CA GLY A 658 -26.68 14.39 -3.83
C GLY A 658 -25.19 14.63 -3.61
N THR A 659 -24.80 15.81 -3.08
CA THR A 659 -23.44 16.10 -2.62
C THR A 659 -22.99 15.09 -1.56
N HIS A 660 -21.75 14.59 -1.70
CA HIS A 660 -21.19 13.64 -0.75
C HIS A 660 -21.04 14.28 0.63
N LYS A 661 -21.40 13.57 1.71
CA LYS A 661 -21.43 14.09 3.10
C LYS A 661 -20.13 14.72 3.65
N PHE A 662 -18.99 14.39 3.05
CA PHE A 662 -17.67 14.93 3.44
C PHE A 662 -17.19 16.04 2.50
N LYS A 663 -18.01 16.38 1.49
CA LYS A 663 -17.69 17.40 0.52
C LYS A 663 -17.91 18.79 1.14
N ARG A 664 -17.02 19.72 0.83
CA ARG A 664 -16.86 21.05 1.41
C ARG A 664 -17.06 22.07 0.31
N ILE A 665 -18.17 22.80 0.36
CA ILE A 665 -18.55 23.78 -0.65
C ILE A 665 -18.58 25.17 0.00
N CYS A 666 -18.22 26.18 -0.78
CA CYS A 666 -18.28 27.60 -0.41
C CYS A 666 -19.16 28.34 -1.42
N GLU A 667 -19.75 29.46 -1.01
CA GLU A 667 -20.48 30.36 -1.90
C GLU A 667 -19.54 31.12 -2.83
N GLU A 668 -18.43 31.62 -2.31
CA GLU A 668 -17.41 32.32 -3.08
C GLU A 668 -16.59 31.30 -3.89
N PRO A 669 -16.49 31.44 -5.22
CA PRO A 669 -15.71 30.52 -6.03
C PRO A 669 -14.21 30.75 -5.82
N ILE A 670 -13.42 29.72 -6.12
CA ILE A 670 -11.97 29.78 -6.06
C ILE A 670 -11.33 29.33 -7.37
N VAL A 671 -10.40 30.13 -7.87
CA VAL A 671 -9.66 29.85 -9.11
C VAL A 671 -8.24 29.39 -8.83
N ALA A 672 -7.78 28.37 -9.56
CA ALA A 672 -6.38 27.96 -9.63
C ALA A 672 -5.72 28.63 -10.84
N PHE A 673 -5.05 29.77 -10.61
CA PHE A 673 -4.54 30.60 -11.71
C PHE A 673 -3.24 30.05 -12.32
N LYS A 674 -3.40 29.43 -13.49
CA LYS A 674 -2.36 28.77 -14.31
C LYS A 674 -1.61 27.65 -13.59
N LEU A 675 -2.18 27.12 -12.52
CA LEU A 675 -1.54 26.10 -11.69
C LEU A 675 -1.68 24.71 -12.30
N ASN A 676 -0.67 23.88 -12.08
CA ASN A 676 -0.68 22.46 -12.45
C ASN A 676 0.02 21.66 -11.35
N TRP A 677 -0.58 21.67 -10.16
CA TRP A 677 0.03 21.10 -8.96
C TRP A 677 -0.80 19.96 -8.36
N ARG A 678 -2.04 19.81 -8.82
CA ARG A 678 -2.98 18.72 -8.54
C ARG A 678 -3.44 18.61 -7.08
N GLY A 679 -2.74 19.26 -6.15
CA GLY A 679 -3.19 19.44 -4.77
C GLY A 679 -4.45 20.29 -4.70
N GLU A 680 -4.59 21.24 -5.64
CA GLU A 680 -5.71 22.16 -5.70
C GLU A 680 -7.02 21.40 -5.92
N THR A 681 -7.02 20.37 -6.77
CA THR A 681 -8.21 19.55 -7.04
C THR A 681 -8.60 18.71 -5.83
N PHE A 682 -7.65 18.02 -5.19
CA PHE A 682 -7.97 17.16 -4.04
C PHE A 682 -8.48 17.97 -2.84
N TYR A 683 -7.77 19.04 -2.48
CA TYR A 683 -8.11 19.80 -1.29
C TYR A 683 -9.38 20.62 -1.44
N SER A 684 -9.62 21.19 -2.62
CA SER A 684 -10.90 21.79 -2.99
C SER A 684 -12.02 20.76 -3.19
N GLN A 685 -11.67 19.48 -3.26
CA GLN A 685 -12.58 18.37 -3.55
C GLN A 685 -13.32 18.58 -4.87
N ASN A 686 -12.55 19.03 -5.86
CA ASN A 686 -12.94 19.30 -7.23
C ASN A 686 -13.84 20.53 -7.43
N GLU A 687 -13.81 21.46 -6.48
CA GLU A 687 -14.52 22.75 -6.54
C GLU A 687 -13.66 23.88 -7.14
N VAL A 688 -12.34 23.74 -7.15
CA VAL A 688 -11.47 24.77 -7.74
C VAL A 688 -11.64 24.85 -9.25
N ILE A 689 -11.75 26.08 -9.76
CA ILE A 689 -11.83 26.36 -11.20
C ILE A 689 -10.41 26.46 -11.75
N PRO A 690 -9.97 25.58 -12.65
CA PRO A 690 -8.65 25.68 -13.26
C PRO A 690 -8.67 26.76 -14.35
N ILE A 691 -7.76 27.73 -14.23
CA ILE A 691 -7.57 28.76 -15.25
C ILE A 691 -6.27 28.43 -15.99
N ARG A 692 -6.34 27.89 -17.21
CA ARG A 692 -5.15 27.39 -17.92
C ARG A 692 -4.46 28.47 -18.74
N ASP A 693 -5.26 29.33 -19.33
CA ASP A 693 -4.84 30.42 -20.19
C ASP A 693 -5.63 31.70 -19.90
N ASP A 694 -5.54 32.66 -20.81
CA ASP A 694 -6.13 33.98 -20.66
C ASP A 694 -7.60 34.03 -21.03
N ASP A 695 -8.00 33.15 -21.94
CA ASP A 695 -9.38 33.05 -22.42
C ASP A 695 -10.25 32.45 -21.32
N ASP A 696 -9.76 31.40 -20.65
CA ASP A 696 -10.39 30.83 -19.45
C ASP A 696 -10.59 31.89 -18.36
N PHE A 697 -9.59 32.74 -18.12
CA PHE A 697 -9.69 33.77 -17.08
C PHE A 697 -10.70 34.86 -17.44
N THR A 698 -10.68 35.30 -18.69
CA THR A 698 -11.61 36.31 -19.21
C THR A 698 -13.04 35.78 -19.17
N HIS A 699 -13.23 34.51 -19.55
CA HIS A 699 -14.51 33.82 -19.47
C HIS A 699 -15.02 33.77 -18.02
N PHE A 700 -14.20 33.33 -17.08
CA PHE A 700 -14.56 33.31 -15.66
C PHE A 700 -14.96 34.70 -15.13
N LEU A 701 -14.15 35.73 -15.42
CA LEU A 701 -14.43 37.09 -14.98
C LEU A 701 -15.74 37.65 -15.55
N SER A 702 -16.10 37.25 -16.78
CA SER A 702 -17.39 37.63 -17.38
C SER A 702 -18.60 37.00 -16.69
N GLN A 703 -18.44 35.83 -16.06
CA GLN A 703 -19.53 35.13 -15.35
C GLN A 703 -19.73 35.60 -13.91
N ILE A 704 -18.68 36.16 -13.29
CA ILE A 704 -18.73 36.50 -11.87
C ILE A 704 -19.25 37.92 -11.60
N GLU A 705 -19.20 38.81 -12.59
CA GLU A 705 -19.75 40.18 -12.54
C GLU A 705 -19.36 40.94 -11.26
N ASP A 706 -18.05 41.01 -10.96
CA ASP A 706 -17.44 41.65 -9.78
C ASP A 706 -17.79 41.04 -8.40
N ARG A 707 -18.48 39.88 -8.34
CA ARG A 707 -18.67 39.15 -7.07
C ARG A 707 -17.35 38.69 -6.47
N GLU A 708 -17.36 38.50 -5.15
CA GLU A 708 -16.20 38.04 -4.40
C GLU A 708 -15.75 36.63 -4.83
N PHE A 709 -14.44 36.47 -5.02
CA PHE A 709 -13.79 35.20 -5.29
C PHE A 709 -12.39 35.13 -4.70
N PHE A 710 -11.91 33.91 -4.57
CA PHE A 710 -10.55 33.62 -4.13
C PHE A 710 -9.69 33.10 -5.28
N GLY A 711 -8.38 33.34 -5.21
CA GLY A 711 -7.41 32.85 -6.18
C GLY A 711 -6.23 32.18 -5.51
N ILE A 712 -5.93 30.94 -5.87
CA ILE A 712 -4.68 30.27 -5.50
C ILE A 712 -3.71 30.31 -6.67
N MET A 713 -2.47 30.75 -6.43
CA MET A 713 -1.44 30.89 -7.45
C MET A 713 -0.03 30.98 -6.87
N GLU A 714 0.99 30.95 -7.73
CA GLU A 714 2.36 31.25 -7.31
C GLU A 714 2.56 32.75 -7.06
N TYR A 715 3.40 33.12 -6.09
CA TYR A 715 3.67 34.54 -5.77
C TYR A 715 4.09 35.38 -6.98
N ALA A 716 4.92 34.82 -7.87
CA ALA A 716 5.38 35.51 -9.07
C ALA A 716 4.23 35.89 -10.01
N ARG A 717 3.17 35.07 -10.05
CA ARG A 717 1.99 35.33 -10.88
C ARG A 717 1.05 36.33 -10.24
N TYR A 718 0.86 36.26 -8.93
CA TYR A 718 0.10 37.25 -8.18
C TYR A 718 0.65 38.67 -8.39
N ARG A 719 1.96 38.86 -8.19
CA ARG A 719 2.64 40.16 -8.32
C ARG A 719 2.80 40.65 -9.77
N GLY A 720 2.47 39.81 -10.75
CA GLY A 720 2.69 40.09 -12.16
C GLY A 720 1.41 39.98 -12.96
N GLU A 721 1.25 38.84 -13.60
CA GLU A 721 0.20 38.62 -14.60
C GLU A 721 -1.22 38.74 -14.04
N PHE A 722 -1.49 38.20 -12.86
CA PHE A 722 -2.83 38.15 -12.28
C PHE A 722 -3.40 39.55 -12.04
N GLN A 723 -2.68 40.40 -11.29
CA GLN A 723 -3.13 41.77 -11.00
C GLN A 723 -3.30 42.62 -12.27
N ARG A 724 -2.44 42.43 -13.28
CA ARG A 724 -2.51 43.19 -14.54
C ARG A 724 -3.76 42.84 -15.35
N LYS A 725 -4.24 41.60 -15.26
CA LYS A 725 -5.36 41.07 -16.05
C LYS A 725 -6.73 41.23 -15.40
N LEU A 726 -6.78 41.69 -14.15
CA LEU A 726 -8.05 42.06 -13.54
C LEU A 726 -8.72 43.20 -14.33
N PRO A 727 -10.06 43.19 -14.46
CA PRO A 727 -10.79 44.25 -15.12
C PRO A 727 -10.63 45.57 -14.35
N GLN A 728 -10.92 46.69 -15.02
CA GLN A 728 -10.72 48.03 -14.45
C GLN A 728 -11.52 48.23 -13.15
N SER A 729 -12.67 47.58 -12.99
CA SER A 729 -13.49 47.57 -11.77
C SER A 729 -12.78 46.95 -10.55
N LEU A 730 -11.93 45.94 -10.77
CA LEU A 730 -11.23 45.15 -9.74
C LEU A 730 -9.74 45.47 -9.64
N LYS A 731 -9.22 46.33 -10.53
CA LYS A 731 -7.80 46.67 -10.57
C LYS A 731 -7.37 47.36 -9.28
N GLY A 732 -6.32 46.83 -8.64
CA GLY A 732 -5.83 47.31 -7.34
C GLY A 732 -6.69 46.89 -6.14
N LYS A 733 -7.76 46.12 -6.35
CA LYS A 733 -8.63 45.58 -5.29
C LYS A 733 -8.34 44.11 -4.97
N ALA A 734 -7.16 43.60 -5.31
CA ALA A 734 -6.71 42.27 -4.90
C ALA A 734 -5.80 42.39 -3.69
N CYS A 735 -5.95 41.49 -2.72
CA CYS A 735 -5.03 41.41 -1.58
C CYS A 735 -4.67 39.96 -1.26
N ILE A 736 -3.56 39.80 -0.54
CA ILE A 736 -3.15 38.51 0.00
C ILE A 736 -3.97 38.26 1.28
N ALA A 737 -4.76 37.18 1.27
CA ALA A 737 -5.52 36.73 2.42
C ALA A 737 -4.66 35.82 3.33
N TRP A 738 -3.76 35.03 2.74
CA TRP A 738 -2.85 34.14 3.49
C TRP A 738 -1.52 33.93 2.76
N ASP A 739 -0.42 34.04 3.50
CA ASP A 739 0.97 34.02 3.00
C ASP A 739 1.87 32.97 3.71
N GLY A 740 1.26 31.99 4.39
CA GLY A 740 1.97 30.99 5.19
C GLY A 740 2.70 29.90 4.39
N ASN A 741 2.63 29.90 3.05
CA ASN A 741 3.33 28.96 2.16
C ASN A 741 4.46 29.69 1.42
N GLN A 742 5.55 28.99 1.11
CA GLN A 742 6.71 29.61 0.43
C GLN A 742 6.50 29.79 -1.08
N LYS A 743 5.66 28.95 -1.70
CA LYS A 743 5.47 28.92 -3.15
C LYS A 743 4.16 29.56 -3.58
N PHE A 744 3.09 29.31 -2.83
CA PHE A 744 1.74 29.68 -3.19
C PHE A 744 1.18 30.75 -2.27
N VAL A 745 0.24 31.51 -2.80
CA VAL A 745 -0.51 32.54 -2.11
C VAL A 745 -2.00 32.31 -2.31
N LEU A 746 -2.80 32.65 -1.30
CA LEU A 746 -4.24 32.79 -1.42
C LEU A 746 -4.57 34.28 -1.52
N ALA A 747 -5.15 34.68 -2.65
CA ALA A 747 -5.60 36.03 -2.91
C ALA A 747 -7.12 36.12 -2.78
N LYS A 748 -7.62 37.27 -2.32
CA LYS A 748 -9.04 37.63 -2.27
C LYS A 748 -9.32 38.79 -3.21
N VAL A 749 -10.42 38.75 -3.96
CA VAL A 749 -10.86 39.79 -4.90
C VAL A 749 -12.39 39.93 -4.89
N PRO A 750 -12.98 41.13 -4.73
CA PRO A 750 -12.31 42.36 -4.29
C PRO A 750 -11.95 42.29 -2.81
N CYS A 751 -10.98 43.11 -2.40
CA CYS A 751 -10.51 43.24 -1.03
C CYS A 751 -10.43 44.72 -0.67
N ALA A 752 -11.22 45.13 0.33
CA ALA A 752 -11.28 46.51 0.78
C ALA A 752 -9.99 46.93 1.52
N PRO A 753 -9.69 48.24 1.61
CA PRO A 753 -8.47 48.69 2.29
C PRO A 753 -8.37 48.26 3.75
N ASP A 754 -9.50 48.20 4.43
CA ASP A 754 -9.76 47.83 5.82
C ASP A 754 -10.23 46.37 5.99
N ASP A 755 -10.17 45.56 4.93
CA ASP A 755 -10.57 44.15 4.99
C ASP A 755 -9.75 43.40 6.05
N PRO A 756 -10.39 42.70 7.02
CA PRO A 756 -9.69 42.03 8.10
C PRO A 756 -8.77 40.89 7.64
N LEU A 757 -9.00 40.36 6.43
CA LEU A 757 -8.18 39.31 5.84
C LEU A 757 -6.94 39.87 5.14
N ARG A 758 -6.85 41.19 4.92
CA ARG A 758 -5.73 41.82 4.23
C ARG A 758 -4.43 41.68 5.01
N LYS A 759 -3.49 40.90 4.48
CA LYS A 759 -2.12 40.85 4.99
C LYS A 759 -1.27 41.96 4.38
N PRO A 760 -0.35 42.58 5.16
CA PRO A 760 0.60 43.52 4.61
C PRO A 760 1.47 42.81 3.57
N GLU A 761 1.69 43.45 2.40
CA GLU A 761 2.59 42.90 1.39
C GLU A 761 4.03 42.96 1.93
N VAL A 762 4.48 41.87 2.54
CA VAL A 762 5.87 41.75 2.98
C VAL A 762 6.73 41.71 1.72
N ASN A 763 7.61 42.70 1.59
CA ASN A 763 8.60 42.82 0.51
C ASN A 763 9.66 41.71 0.67
N ASN A 764 9.27 40.48 0.33
CA ASN A 764 10.01 39.24 0.58
C ASN A 764 11.14 39.04 -0.46
N SER A 765 12.06 40.01 -0.58
CA SER A 765 13.35 39.78 -1.23
C SER A 765 14.27 38.84 -0.42
N ARG A 766 13.91 38.55 0.85
CA ARG A 766 14.67 37.70 1.79
C ARG A 766 14.29 36.21 1.85
N LYS A 767 13.29 35.75 1.08
CA LYS A 767 12.87 34.33 1.01
C LYS A 767 13.25 33.64 -0.31
N ARG A 768 14.18 34.23 -1.07
CA ARG A 768 14.81 33.56 -2.21
C ARG A 768 15.92 32.65 -1.72
#